data_AF-A0A7C6J7P1-F1
#
_entry.id   AF-A0A7C6J7P1-F1
#
_cell.length_a   1.000
_cell.length_b   1.000
_cell.length_c   1.000
_cell.angle_alpha   90.00
_cell.angle_beta   90.00
_cell.angle_gamma   90.00
#
_symmetry.space_group_name_H-M   'P 1'
#
loop_
_entity.id
_entity.type
_entity.pdbx_description
1 polymer ?
#
loop_
_entity_poly.entity_id
_entity_poly.type
_entity_poly.pdbx_seq_one_letter_code
_entity_poly.pdbx_strand_id
1 'polypeptide(L)'
;MNIADGAVLERNSNKPDTDSDSNYVPNGYVGLGGAVYSQGTLTMTGGTIRQCESLAGGGVHIAGGIFTLSGGTIDGNVARYTNPIINDYYNPSNNFEVDFVNTGGGVHVGDNSTMLMSGGTVSNNQCTNAGGGIALRWRCANRGYAVYSYTTYFNMTGGTINRNKAARFAGGLAVEAGSEATISAGYITNNTVKFTTSHSGGGIYVDERQLNNSGQHAGVPGKLLIHRVVITNNTAGRWGGAISACPEGNSYVNGHTTLNNGTAIYSNHSNDQYWSGYPEVLFTNGQFEMTDTVLGGGQYNWERTTVAGTGGSVGMTFDFYRNSLTDSSPAIVTAKNLATTWITGNNASGHGGGIANNGILDVGGYHENTTISISITKNWQEDEPSNRPAYIDVQILRNGQAYRDPIRIYKSINKYNQEVWPTYYVDDLPIGYTYSIQEVSVPGYTSTITKSGSAFTITNKGTLEFKVVKKWVGDTAANRPATVNVQLYRNGLSHGNPVQLTSQNWSYTWQNLPKFDANNNPYTYTADEVSIPAGYYKSSNQYVDASGAWEITNTRIETTSVSVKKQWGAETQPTSSVTVQLRADGQAYGPPVVLNSANNWFYKWDDLPKYTAQTAPNGIPIQYKIDEINPTGYTVTTVKLPNNWSPVNALENGKTYMLVASPGALERSYNGEKFGWINLVNEFSLGTDWTFNSTGSKLINANYPNLSYMTIGQKSGKLVFFVDPTQSSPMNFSNGRLSTTLNGTTYYFVANTAPYSKFYGTTTTNPAKATIFTLCTKIVGSGTHYVITNTKAPVTSLEIHFGKYSKSNDGSTPILIAGANLSLYRQDASGVTIPGTSVKGTLVNQWTSAGAGQIGSIHIENLEEGTYYLIETTQPEGHVGISGPIVFTVAPATGEVIVQQYPGNSSMEGTNLFNGEKAELPVYNTPAYSLPETGGSGIILFTVGGILLMASALILLLYIRKNYRKEAR
;
A
#
# COMPACT_ATOMS: atom_id res chain seq x y z
N MET A 1 -11.91 -0.53 31.57
CA MET A 1 -12.30 0.86 31.26
C MET A 1 -11.04 1.68 31.01
N ASN A 2 -11.03 2.56 29.99
CA ASN A 2 -9.89 3.43 29.69
C ASN A 2 -10.31 4.90 29.85
N ILE A 3 -9.56 5.66 30.66
CA ILE A 3 -9.70 7.11 30.86
C ILE A 3 -8.48 7.77 30.24
N ALA A 4 -8.69 8.52 29.17
CA ALA A 4 -7.65 9.19 28.41
C ALA A 4 -7.80 10.71 28.49
N ASP A 5 -6.89 11.44 27.85
CA ASP A 5 -6.94 12.91 27.82
C ASP A 5 -8.25 13.46 27.26
N GLY A 6 -8.69 14.58 27.82
CA GLY A 6 -9.99 15.19 27.52
C GLY A 6 -11.17 14.59 28.31
N ALA A 7 -11.03 13.40 28.91
CA ALA A 7 -12.08 12.85 29.77
C ALA A 7 -12.14 13.58 31.12
N VAL A 8 -13.35 13.99 31.53
CA VAL A 8 -13.60 14.62 32.83
C VAL A 8 -14.77 13.92 33.52
N LEU A 9 -14.51 13.30 34.66
CA LEU A 9 -15.53 12.74 35.55
C LEU A 9 -15.59 13.65 36.78
N GLU A 10 -16.65 14.43 36.90
CA GLU A 10 -16.75 15.49 37.91
C GLU A 10 -18.09 15.46 38.65
N ARG A 11 -18.06 15.73 39.97
CA ARG A 11 -19.26 15.89 40.83
C ARG A 11 -20.22 14.69 40.81
N ASN A 12 -19.66 13.50 40.64
CA ASN A 12 -20.43 12.27 40.80
C ASN A 12 -20.47 11.91 42.29
N SER A 13 -21.64 11.48 42.77
CA SER A 13 -21.81 11.00 44.14
C SER A 13 -22.48 9.63 44.09
N ASN A 14 -21.78 8.62 44.60
CA ASN A 14 -22.36 7.28 44.82
C ASN A 14 -22.74 7.07 46.29
N LYS A 15 -22.81 8.16 47.06
CA LYS A 15 -23.17 8.14 48.48
C LYS A 15 -24.69 7.89 48.62
N PRO A 16 -25.13 6.92 49.43
CA PRO A 16 -26.56 6.72 49.68
C PRO A 16 -27.13 7.90 50.50
N ASP A 17 -28.31 8.38 50.08
CA ASP A 17 -29.08 9.41 50.79
C ASP A 17 -29.84 8.75 51.95
N THR A 18 -29.28 8.80 53.15
CA THR A 18 -29.84 8.10 54.33
C THR A 18 -30.23 9.05 55.47
N ASP A 19 -30.53 10.32 55.18
CA ASP A 19 -30.86 11.31 56.23
C ASP A 19 -32.13 10.95 57.05
N SER A 20 -32.86 9.88 56.71
CA SER A 20 -34.11 9.51 57.39
C SER A 20 -34.31 8.03 57.75
N ASP A 21 -33.39 7.11 57.41
CA ASP A 21 -33.61 5.68 57.67
C ASP A 21 -32.57 5.09 58.62
N SER A 22 -32.91 5.05 59.92
CA SER A 22 -32.11 4.42 60.96
C SER A 22 -32.00 2.90 60.83
N ASN A 23 -32.66 2.28 59.85
CA ASN A 23 -32.58 0.86 59.54
C ASN A 23 -31.71 0.54 58.31
N TYR A 24 -31.00 1.53 57.75
CA TYR A 24 -30.09 1.27 56.63
C TYR A 24 -28.88 0.43 57.09
N VAL A 25 -28.93 -0.87 56.78
CA VAL A 25 -27.80 -1.79 56.91
C VAL A 25 -27.16 -1.92 55.52
N PRO A 26 -25.90 -1.52 55.31
CA PRO A 26 -25.26 -1.63 54.01
C PRO A 26 -25.14 -3.11 53.59
N ASN A 27 -26.06 -3.56 52.73
CA ASN A 27 -25.94 -4.82 52.00
C ASN A 27 -25.42 -4.53 50.58
N GLY A 28 -24.18 -4.89 50.30
CA GLY A 28 -23.58 -4.79 48.96
C GLY A 28 -22.97 -3.42 48.62
N TYR A 29 -22.45 -3.33 47.39
CA TYR A 29 -21.58 -2.31 46.77
C TYR A 29 -22.06 -0.84 46.78
N VAL A 30 -23.05 -0.48 47.60
CA VAL A 30 -23.58 0.88 47.72
C VAL A 30 -22.55 1.75 48.42
N GLY A 31 -22.24 2.93 47.86
CA GLY A 31 -21.27 3.85 48.45
C GLY A 31 -19.82 3.68 47.99
N LEU A 32 -19.53 2.83 47.00
CA LEU A 32 -18.14 2.58 46.56
C LEU A 32 -17.83 3.31 45.25
N GLY A 33 -16.72 4.05 45.20
CA GLY A 33 -16.26 4.73 43.99
C GLY A 33 -17.16 5.90 43.61
N GLY A 34 -16.75 7.13 43.91
CA GLY A 34 -17.61 8.29 43.61
C GLY A 34 -17.78 8.51 42.11
N ALA A 35 -16.72 8.33 41.34
CA ALA A 35 -16.75 8.35 39.87
C ALA A 35 -16.70 6.94 39.26
N VAL A 36 -15.86 6.06 39.80
CA VAL A 36 -15.60 4.75 39.21
C VAL A 36 -15.53 3.68 40.29
N TYR A 37 -16.32 2.62 40.11
CA TYR A 37 -16.16 1.33 40.78
C TYR A 37 -15.75 0.29 39.72
N SER A 38 -14.64 -0.41 39.93
CA SER A 38 -14.15 -1.42 38.97
C SER A 38 -13.75 -2.72 39.65
N GLN A 39 -14.22 -3.84 39.10
CA GLN A 39 -13.74 -5.18 39.43
C GLN A 39 -12.80 -5.77 38.36
N GLY A 40 -12.65 -5.07 37.24
CA GLY A 40 -11.73 -5.45 36.16
C GLY A 40 -10.57 -4.47 36.03
N THR A 41 -9.98 -4.42 34.83
CA THR A 41 -8.88 -3.49 34.53
C THR A 41 -9.40 -2.07 34.27
N LEU A 42 -8.93 -1.12 35.08
CA LEU A 42 -9.04 0.32 34.86
C LEU A 42 -7.68 0.86 34.42
N THR A 43 -7.64 1.65 33.36
CA THR A 43 -6.41 2.32 32.91
C THR A 43 -6.69 3.81 32.75
N MET A 44 -5.89 4.65 33.39
CA MET A 44 -5.94 6.10 33.31
C MET A 44 -4.58 6.62 32.82
N THR A 45 -4.55 7.07 31.57
CA THR A 45 -3.34 7.64 30.93
C THR A 45 -3.35 9.16 30.91
N GLY A 46 -4.49 9.76 31.27
CA GLY A 46 -4.80 11.16 31.11
C GLY A 46 -6.15 11.51 31.76
N GLY A 47 -6.67 12.69 31.45
CA GLY A 47 -7.99 13.13 31.91
C GLY A 47 -8.05 13.49 33.40
N THR A 48 -9.25 13.74 33.92
CA THR A 48 -9.47 14.21 35.30
C THR A 48 -10.66 13.51 35.96
N ILE A 49 -10.46 13.03 37.18
CA ILE A 49 -11.53 12.60 38.10
C ILE A 49 -11.53 13.57 39.27
N ARG A 50 -12.59 14.38 39.42
CA ARG A 50 -12.58 15.44 40.44
C ARG A 50 -13.89 15.68 41.15
N GLN A 51 -13.80 16.20 42.38
CA GLN A 51 -14.96 16.62 43.17
C GLN A 51 -16.05 15.54 43.32
N CYS A 52 -15.67 14.27 43.24
CA CYS A 52 -16.59 13.16 43.42
C CYS A 52 -16.67 12.74 44.89
N GLU A 53 -17.76 12.10 45.27
CA GLU A 53 -18.03 11.69 46.66
C GLU A 53 -18.52 10.24 46.74
N SER A 54 -18.03 9.52 47.75
CA SER A 54 -18.49 8.18 48.09
C SER A 54 -18.23 7.87 49.57
N LEU A 55 -18.60 6.68 50.02
CA LEU A 55 -18.16 6.16 51.31
C LEU A 55 -16.65 5.84 51.20
N ALA A 56 -16.25 5.00 50.26
CA ALA A 56 -14.85 4.63 50.05
C ALA A 56 -14.42 4.76 48.58
N GLY A 57 -13.21 5.26 48.35
CA GLY A 57 -12.74 5.59 47.01
C GLY A 57 -13.50 6.80 46.48
N GLY A 58 -13.26 7.98 47.05
CA GLY A 58 -14.03 9.19 46.74
C GLY A 58 -14.05 9.51 45.25
N GLY A 59 -12.93 9.24 44.55
CA GLY A 59 -12.89 9.19 43.09
C GLY A 59 -13.06 7.76 42.56
N VAL A 60 -12.12 6.89 42.90
CA VAL A 60 -11.99 5.56 42.31
C VAL A 60 -11.99 4.48 43.40
N HIS A 61 -12.73 3.41 43.15
CA HIS A 61 -12.70 2.20 43.94
C HIS A 61 -12.43 0.98 43.06
N ILE A 62 -11.46 0.15 43.46
CA ILE A 62 -11.09 -1.09 42.77
C ILE A 62 -11.28 -2.28 43.71
N ALA A 63 -11.85 -3.38 43.24
CA ALA A 63 -12.01 -4.61 44.04
C ALA A 63 -11.84 -5.87 43.15
N GLY A 64 -10.84 -6.71 43.42
CA GLY A 64 -10.51 -7.87 42.57
C GLY A 64 -9.90 -7.53 41.20
N GLY A 65 -9.44 -6.28 41.00
CA GLY A 65 -9.04 -5.77 39.69
C GLY A 65 -7.67 -5.08 39.67
N ILE A 66 -7.29 -4.58 38.49
CA ILE A 66 -6.04 -3.84 38.28
C ILE A 66 -6.36 -2.40 37.92
N PHE A 67 -5.71 -1.43 38.58
CA PHE A 67 -5.77 -0.03 38.21
C PHE A 67 -4.40 0.49 37.81
N THR A 68 -4.24 0.87 36.54
CA THR A 68 -3.03 1.50 36.02
C THR A 68 -3.23 3.01 35.89
N LEU A 69 -2.47 3.80 36.65
CA LEU A 69 -2.40 5.26 36.58
C LEU A 69 -1.04 5.69 36.02
N SER A 70 -1.00 6.00 34.72
CA SER A 70 0.22 6.49 34.06
C SER A 70 0.18 7.99 33.79
N GLY A 71 -0.99 8.62 33.84
CA GLY A 71 -1.17 10.06 33.63
C GLY A 71 -2.56 10.53 34.09
N GLY A 72 -2.83 11.83 33.98
CA GLY A 72 -4.08 12.44 34.44
C GLY A 72 -4.10 12.80 35.94
N THR A 73 -5.24 13.32 36.41
CA THR A 73 -5.39 13.85 37.77
C THR A 73 -6.62 13.30 38.49
N ILE A 74 -6.46 12.82 39.73
CA ILE A 74 -7.54 12.46 40.65
C ILE A 74 -7.54 13.53 41.76
N ASP A 75 -8.45 14.50 41.65
CA ASP A 75 -8.37 15.76 42.40
C ASP A 75 -9.61 16.12 43.23
N GLY A 76 -9.43 16.46 44.49
CA GLY A 76 -10.51 17.08 45.28
C GLY A 76 -11.71 16.17 45.55
N ASN A 77 -11.53 14.85 45.49
CA ASN A 77 -12.57 13.87 45.78
C ASN A 77 -12.66 13.58 47.28
N VAL A 78 -13.81 13.09 47.74
CA VAL A 78 -14.12 12.93 49.16
C VAL A 78 -14.69 11.55 49.47
N ALA A 79 -14.09 10.86 50.45
CA ALA A 79 -14.60 9.63 51.05
C ALA A 79 -15.11 9.89 52.48
N ARG A 80 -16.43 9.87 52.72
CA ARG A 80 -17.02 10.21 54.04
C ARG A 80 -18.39 9.60 54.30
N TYR A 81 -18.74 9.48 55.58
CA TYR A 81 -20.06 9.03 56.06
C TYR A 81 -21.17 10.08 55.89
N THR A 82 -22.44 9.67 56.06
CA THR A 82 -23.66 10.49 55.84
C THR A 82 -23.91 11.56 56.90
N ASN A 83 -23.47 11.38 58.15
CA ASN A 83 -23.67 12.39 59.19
C ASN A 83 -22.71 13.61 59.01
N PRO A 84 -23.22 14.84 58.82
CA PRO A 84 -22.41 16.04 58.64
C PRO A 84 -21.74 16.53 59.93
N ILE A 85 -22.00 15.91 61.09
CA ILE A 85 -21.30 16.20 62.34
C ILE A 85 -19.89 15.59 62.29
N ILE A 86 -19.05 16.16 61.44
CA ILE A 86 -17.66 16.38 61.81
C ILE A 86 -17.65 17.74 62.52
N ASN A 87 -18.26 17.80 63.70
CA ASN A 87 -17.67 18.69 64.70
C ASN A 87 -16.31 18.07 65.03
N ASP A 88 -15.33 18.92 65.32
CA ASP A 88 -13.94 18.61 65.67
C ASP A 88 -13.76 17.67 66.91
N TYR A 89 -14.79 16.91 67.30
CA TYR A 89 -14.86 16.12 68.49
C TYR A 89 -15.36 14.71 68.18
N TYR A 90 -14.43 13.74 68.24
CA TYR A 90 -14.79 12.34 68.47
C TYR A 90 -15.54 12.25 69.80
N ASN A 91 -16.71 11.60 69.80
CA ASN A 91 -17.43 11.30 71.04
C ASN A 91 -17.01 9.90 71.54
N PRO A 92 -16.16 9.78 72.57
CA PRO A 92 -15.72 8.50 73.11
C PRO A 92 -16.85 7.70 73.79
N SER A 93 -18.01 8.31 74.08
CA SER A 93 -19.14 7.64 74.74
C SER A 93 -20.11 6.95 73.77
N ASN A 94 -19.99 7.19 72.46
CA ASN A 94 -20.74 6.44 71.47
C ASN A 94 -19.93 5.21 71.05
N ASN A 95 -20.09 4.15 71.83
CA ASN A 95 -19.59 2.80 71.57
C ASN A 95 -20.24 2.12 70.35
N PHE A 96 -20.80 2.90 69.42
CA PHE A 96 -21.18 2.37 68.12
C PHE A 96 -19.88 2.16 67.34
N GLU A 97 -19.49 0.90 67.26
CA GLU A 97 -18.79 0.28 66.14
C GLU A 97 -19.49 0.69 64.82
N VAL A 98 -19.32 1.94 64.38
CA VAL A 98 -19.62 2.30 62.99
C VAL A 98 -18.38 1.90 62.20
N ASP A 99 -18.36 0.60 61.91
CA ASP A 99 -17.35 -0.11 61.16
C ASP A 99 -16.98 0.61 59.85
N PHE A 100 -15.71 1.01 59.76
CA PHE A 100 -14.82 0.75 58.62
C PHE A 100 -15.25 1.00 57.15
N VAL A 101 -15.77 2.18 56.77
CA VAL A 101 -16.15 2.42 55.35
C VAL A 101 -15.67 3.72 54.67
N ASN A 102 -14.73 4.48 55.26
CA ASN A 102 -14.37 5.83 54.74
C ASN A 102 -12.89 6.05 54.40
N THR A 103 -12.30 5.17 53.60
CA THR A 103 -10.87 5.24 53.22
C THR A 103 -10.68 5.54 51.74
N GLY A 104 -9.50 6.07 51.37
CA GLY A 104 -9.17 6.34 49.98
C GLY A 104 -9.93 7.54 49.43
N GLY A 105 -9.64 8.75 49.92
CA GLY A 105 -10.34 9.96 49.46
C GLY A 105 -10.26 10.15 47.95
N GLY A 106 -9.09 9.87 47.35
CA GLY A 106 -8.92 9.78 45.91
C GLY A 106 -9.20 8.37 45.39
N VAL A 107 -8.41 7.41 45.86
CA VAL A 107 -8.42 6.03 45.38
C VAL A 107 -8.49 5.04 46.56
N HIS A 108 -9.39 4.08 46.45
CA HIS A 108 -9.42 2.90 47.30
C HIS A 108 -9.07 1.66 46.47
N VAL A 109 -8.05 0.93 46.90
CA VAL A 109 -7.60 -0.32 46.27
C VAL A 109 -7.98 -1.46 47.20
N GLY A 110 -9.12 -2.11 46.97
CA GLY A 110 -9.69 -3.13 47.84
C GLY A 110 -8.95 -4.47 47.82
N ASP A 111 -9.55 -5.48 48.43
CA ASP A 111 -9.00 -6.84 48.49
C ASP A 111 -8.73 -7.41 47.09
N ASN A 112 -7.71 -8.26 46.97
CA ASN A 112 -7.31 -8.96 45.72
C ASN A 112 -7.08 -8.01 44.53
N SER A 113 -6.65 -6.77 44.80
CA SER A 113 -6.50 -5.74 43.79
C SER A 113 -5.06 -5.26 43.69
N THR A 114 -4.68 -4.75 42.51
CA THR A 114 -3.37 -4.16 42.27
C THR A 114 -3.53 -2.77 41.68
N MET A 115 -2.83 -1.79 42.25
CA MET A 115 -2.67 -0.48 41.64
C MET A 115 -1.22 -0.28 41.15
N LEU A 116 -1.08 0.10 39.88
CA LEU A 116 0.19 0.40 39.23
C LEU A 116 0.22 1.90 38.92
N MET A 117 1.13 2.65 39.52
CA MET A 117 1.24 4.10 39.34
C MET A 117 2.61 4.46 38.78
N SER A 118 2.69 4.74 37.47
CA SER A 118 3.93 5.18 36.82
C SER A 118 3.97 6.68 36.58
N GLY A 119 2.84 7.38 36.80
CA GLY A 119 2.69 8.81 36.58
C GLY A 119 1.37 9.31 37.16
N GLY A 120 0.87 10.43 36.62
CA GLY A 120 -0.36 11.06 37.10
C GLY A 120 -0.23 11.72 38.48
N THR A 121 -1.31 12.35 38.93
CA THR A 121 -1.37 13.05 40.21
C THR A 121 -2.63 12.68 41.00
N VAL A 122 -2.48 12.27 42.25
CA VAL A 122 -3.57 12.11 43.22
C VAL A 122 -3.47 13.25 44.22
N SER A 123 -4.37 14.24 44.13
CA SER A 123 -4.24 15.48 44.90
C SER A 123 -5.50 16.04 45.53
N ASN A 124 -5.31 16.81 46.60
CA ASN A 124 -6.39 17.55 47.28
C ASN A 124 -7.58 16.68 47.75
N ASN A 125 -7.45 15.35 47.75
CA ASN A 125 -8.52 14.45 48.13
C ASN A 125 -8.62 14.33 49.64
N GLN A 126 -9.80 13.96 50.14
CA GLN A 126 -10.10 13.97 51.57
C GLN A 126 -10.81 12.70 52.01
N CYS A 127 -10.47 12.19 53.19
CA CYS A 127 -11.25 11.11 53.82
C CYS A 127 -11.41 11.29 55.33
N THR A 128 -12.45 10.68 55.89
CA THR A 128 -12.72 10.72 57.34
C THR A 128 -12.06 9.58 58.13
N ASN A 129 -11.35 8.67 57.47
CA ASN A 129 -10.61 7.60 58.15
C ASN A 129 -9.14 7.53 57.71
N ALA A 130 -8.83 6.78 56.64
CA ALA A 130 -7.46 6.47 56.24
C ALA A 130 -7.19 6.71 54.76
N GLY A 131 -5.98 7.18 54.43
CA GLY A 131 -5.54 7.34 53.04
C GLY A 131 -6.32 8.43 52.32
N GLY A 132 -6.07 9.70 52.69
CA GLY A 132 -6.71 10.85 52.03
C GLY A 132 -6.53 10.81 50.52
N GLY A 133 -5.33 10.44 50.05
CA GLY A 133 -5.04 10.17 48.65
C GLY A 133 -5.43 8.75 48.27
N ILE A 134 -4.67 7.78 48.78
CA ILE A 134 -4.78 6.36 48.43
C ILE A 134 -4.88 5.52 49.71
N ALA A 135 -5.81 4.57 49.73
CA ALA A 135 -5.88 3.53 50.76
C ALA A 135 -5.81 2.15 50.12
N LEU A 136 -4.98 1.28 50.69
CA LEU A 136 -4.91 -0.13 50.33
C LEU A 136 -5.73 -0.95 51.31
N ARG A 137 -6.49 -1.87 50.73
CA ARG A 137 -7.40 -2.79 51.35
C ARG A 137 -8.65 -2.14 51.95
N TRP A 138 -9.70 -2.95 52.01
CA TRP A 138 -10.87 -2.64 52.81
C TRP A 138 -10.64 -3.12 54.24
N ARG A 139 -10.69 -2.20 55.20
CA ARG A 139 -10.56 -2.52 56.62
C ARG A 139 -11.80 -3.24 57.16
N CYS A 140 -12.21 -4.40 56.67
CA CYS A 140 -13.30 -5.18 57.29
C CYS A 140 -12.81 -5.80 58.60
N ALA A 141 -12.52 -4.99 59.61
CA ALA A 141 -12.04 -5.47 60.90
C ALA A 141 -13.19 -5.65 61.88
N ASN A 142 -14.15 -6.51 61.51
CA ASN A 142 -14.77 -7.31 62.55
C ASN A 142 -13.64 -8.13 63.20
N ARG A 143 -13.57 -8.16 64.53
CA ARG A 143 -12.65 -9.07 65.25
C ARG A 143 -12.83 -10.48 64.66
N GLY A 144 -11.79 -11.08 64.08
CA GLY A 144 -11.90 -12.40 63.47
C GLY A 144 -11.33 -12.62 62.07
N TYR A 145 -11.17 -11.56 61.28
CA TYR A 145 -10.82 -11.67 59.85
C TYR A 145 -9.33 -11.51 59.56
N ALA A 146 -8.46 -12.02 60.43
CA ALA A 146 -7.01 -11.91 60.25
C ALA A 146 -6.56 -12.51 58.90
N VAL A 147 -5.78 -11.75 58.14
CA VAL A 147 -5.34 -12.15 56.79
C VAL A 147 -3.89 -12.59 56.82
N TYR A 148 -3.63 -13.82 56.36
CA TYR A 148 -2.34 -14.50 56.51
C TYR A 148 -1.40 -14.37 55.30
N SER A 149 -1.77 -13.62 54.28
CA SER A 149 -0.94 -13.33 53.09
C SER A 149 -1.20 -11.94 52.54
N TYR A 150 -0.26 -11.40 51.76
CA TYR A 150 -0.51 -10.18 50.99
C TYR A 150 -1.54 -10.46 49.89
N THR A 151 -2.59 -9.63 49.82
CA THR A 151 -3.67 -9.76 48.82
C THR A 151 -3.86 -8.50 48.00
N THR A 152 -3.33 -7.37 48.46
CA THR A 152 -3.50 -6.07 47.81
C THR A 152 -2.15 -5.43 47.60
N TYR A 153 -1.92 -4.93 46.38
CA TYR A 153 -0.60 -4.45 45.95
C TYR A 153 -0.66 -3.02 45.41
N PHE A 154 0.35 -2.22 45.74
CA PHE A 154 0.55 -0.89 45.15
C PHE A 154 2.00 -0.72 44.70
N ASN A 155 2.20 -0.57 43.40
CA ASN A 155 3.53 -0.36 42.83
C ASN A 155 3.59 1.03 42.20
N MET A 156 4.39 1.91 42.79
CA MET A 156 4.57 3.28 42.34
C MET A 156 5.97 3.48 41.78
N THR A 157 6.09 3.62 40.46
CA THR A 157 7.36 3.87 39.75
C THR A 157 7.46 5.31 39.25
N GLY A 158 6.51 6.17 39.63
CA GLY A 158 6.47 7.58 39.27
C GLY A 158 5.14 8.22 39.69
N GLY A 159 4.96 9.51 39.39
CA GLY A 159 3.76 10.27 39.72
C GLY A 159 3.82 10.99 41.07
N THR A 160 2.70 11.60 41.47
CA THR A 160 2.62 12.51 42.63
C THR A 160 1.39 12.23 43.50
N ILE A 161 1.57 12.10 44.81
CA ILE A 161 0.52 12.05 45.83
C ILE A 161 0.65 13.32 46.68
N ASN A 162 -0.22 14.30 46.47
CA ASN A 162 0.02 15.66 46.99
C ASN A 162 -1.19 16.35 47.60
N ARG A 163 -1.03 17.04 48.74
CA ARG A 163 -2.08 17.85 49.39
C ARG A 163 -3.34 17.08 49.80
N ASN A 164 -3.24 15.76 49.94
CA ASN A 164 -4.38 14.97 50.39
C ASN A 164 -4.52 15.02 51.91
N LYS A 165 -5.75 14.87 52.39
CA LYS A 165 -6.09 15.01 53.82
C LYS A 165 -6.83 13.80 54.35
N ALA A 166 -6.45 13.33 55.53
CA ALA A 166 -7.21 12.33 56.26
C ALA A 166 -7.50 12.81 57.68
N ALA A 167 -8.61 12.33 58.25
CA ALA A 167 -8.85 12.54 59.66
C ALA A 167 -7.88 11.70 60.50
N ARG A 168 -7.84 10.36 60.35
CA ARG A 168 -7.15 9.46 61.30
C ARG A 168 -5.78 8.96 60.85
N PHE A 169 -5.67 8.35 59.67
CA PHE A 169 -4.44 7.64 59.26
C PHE A 169 -4.01 8.07 57.85
N ALA A 170 -2.77 8.52 57.65
CA ALA A 170 -2.22 8.92 56.34
C ALA A 170 -3.04 9.93 55.52
N GLY A 171 -2.52 11.16 55.41
CA GLY A 171 -3.02 12.10 54.41
C GLY A 171 -2.80 11.57 52.99
N GLY A 172 -1.60 11.03 52.71
CA GLY A 172 -1.20 10.53 51.40
C GLY A 172 -1.62 9.07 51.13
N LEU A 173 -0.85 8.12 51.68
CA LEU A 173 -0.99 6.68 51.43
C LEU A 173 -1.20 5.89 52.73
N ALA A 174 -2.27 5.12 52.82
CA ALA A 174 -2.47 4.13 53.87
C ALA A 174 -2.20 2.71 53.34
N VAL A 175 -1.26 2.00 53.97
CA VAL A 175 -0.90 0.61 53.69
C VAL A 175 -1.43 -0.26 54.82
N GLU A 176 -2.61 -0.83 54.66
CA GLU A 176 -3.25 -1.62 55.72
C GLU A 176 -2.75 -3.08 55.78
N ALA A 177 -3.07 -3.78 56.86
CA ALA A 177 -2.70 -5.18 57.11
C ALA A 177 -2.94 -6.09 55.90
N GLY A 178 -1.99 -6.95 55.54
CA GLY A 178 -2.07 -7.82 54.35
C GLY A 178 -2.08 -7.08 53.02
N SER A 179 -1.59 -5.83 53.00
CA SER A 179 -1.23 -5.11 51.77
C SER A 179 0.28 -4.91 51.69
N GLU A 180 0.79 -4.88 50.47
CA GLU A 180 2.18 -4.57 50.17
C GLU A 180 2.24 -3.37 49.21
N ALA A 181 3.05 -2.38 49.57
CA ALA A 181 3.31 -1.21 48.76
C ALA A 181 4.80 -1.09 48.44
N THR A 182 5.14 -0.97 47.16
CA THR A 182 6.49 -0.71 46.68
C THR A 182 6.52 0.63 45.98
N ILE A 183 7.30 1.58 46.51
CA ILE A 183 7.45 2.92 45.95
C ILE A 183 8.89 3.08 45.46
N SER A 184 9.02 2.97 44.16
CA SER A 184 10.28 2.88 43.44
C SER A 184 10.68 4.17 42.73
N ALA A 185 9.77 5.14 42.64
CA ALA A 185 10.03 6.55 42.32
C ALA A 185 8.77 7.41 42.49
N GLY A 186 8.94 8.73 42.67
CA GLY A 186 7.85 9.72 42.66
C GLY A 186 7.88 10.69 43.84
N TYR A 187 6.74 11.34 44.09
CA TYR A 187 6.61 12.41 45.08
C TYR A 187 5.41 12.20 46.01
N ILE A 188 5.64 12.26 47.32
CA ILE A 188 4.59 12.24 48.35
C ILE A 188 4.73 13.51 49.18
N THR A 189 3.92 14.52 48.88
CA THR A 189 4.18 15.87 49.36
C THR A 189 2.97 16.60 49.91
N ASN A 190 3.18 17.46 50.91
CA ASN A 190 2.15 18.36 51.45
C ASN A 190 0.88 17.65 51.96
N ASN A 191 0.91 16.35 52.24
CA ASN A 191 -0.26 15.63 52.72
C ASN A 191 -0.45 15.88 54.23
N THR A 192 -1.69 15.78 54.72
CA THR A 192 -2.01 16.17 56.10
C THR A 192 -2.92 15.18 56.80
N VAL A 193 -2.60 14.87 58.06
CA VAL A 193 -3.54 14.23 59.00
C VAL A 193 -3.95 15.25 60.06
N LYS A 194 -5.25 15.40 60.30
CA LYS A 194 -5.80 16.40 61.25
C LYS A 194 -5.87 15.89 62.70
N PHE A 195 -6.09 14.59 62.93
CA PHE A 195 -6.40 14.06 64.25
C PHE A 195 -5.16 13.90 65.14
N THR A 196 -5.34 14.15 66.45
CA THR A 196 -4.25 14.40 67.40
C THR A 196 -4.08 13.31 68.47
N THR A 197 -4.76 12.17 68.36
CA THR A 197 -4.72 11.13 69.41
C THR A 197 -4.20 9.76 68.95
N SER A 198 -4.18 9.43 67.66
CA SER A 198 -3.77 8.12 67.14
C SER A 198 -2.44 8.17 66.37
N HIS A 199 -1.67 7.07 66.37
CA HIS A 199 -0.43 6.92 65.58
C HIS A 199 -0.71 7.10 64.09
N SER A 200 -0.19 8.17 63.49
CA SER A 200 -0.61 8.58 62.16
C SER A 200 0.45 9.44 61.47
N GLY A 201 0.87 9.00 60.28
CA GLY A 201 1.83 9.74 59.46
C GLY A 201 1.09 10.70 58.53
N GLY A 202 1.60 11.91 58.33
CA GLY A 202 1.00 12.89 57.42
C GLY A 202 1.06 12.43 55.96
N GLY A 203 2.21 11.88 55.57
CA GLY A 203 2.45 11.30 54.24
C GLY A 203 1.93 9.88 54.13
N ILE A 204 2.51 8.97 54.91
CA ILE A 204 2.27 7.53 54.81
C ILE A 204 2.00 6.90 56.18
N TYR A 205 1.09 5.93 56.23
CA TYR A 205 0.83 5.09 57.39
C TYR A 205 0.88 3.62 56.97
N VAL A 206 1.60 2.80 57.74
CA VAL A 206 1.70 1.34 57.54
C VAL A 206 1.12 0.66 58.77
N ASP A 207 0.10 -0.15 58.56
CA ASP A 207 -0.68 -0.75 59.65
C ASP A 207 -0.08 -2.06 60.16
N GLU A 208 -0.42 -2.38 61.41
CA GLU A 208 -0.05 -3.62 62.09
C GLU A 208 -0.88 -4.84 61.63
N ARG A 209 -0.63 -5.97 62.27
CA ARG A 209 -1.45 -7.19 62.13
C ARG A 209 -2.85 -6.97 62.68
N GLN A 210 -3.85 -7.48 61.97
CA GLN A 210 -5.25 -7.50 62.43
C GLN A 210 -5.44 -8.39 63.67
N LEU A 211 -6.52 -8.15 64.41
CA LEU A 211 -6.90 -8.98 65.55
C LEU A 211 -7.75 -10.19 65.08
N ASN A 212 -7.40 -11.39 65.57
CA ASN A 212 -8.24 -12.59 65.40
C ASN A 212 -9.48 -12.56 66.33
N ASN A 213 -10.30 -13.61 66.26
CA ASN A 213 -11.51 -13.77 67.07
C ASN A 213 -11.24 -13.70 68.60
N SER A 214 -10.02 -14.05 69.01
CA SER A 214 -9.58 -14.02 70.41
C SER A 214 -9.03 -12.65 70.83
N GLY A 215 -9.07 -11.64 69.96
CA GLY A 215 -8.50 -10.31 70.21
C GLY A 215 -6.97 -10.28 70.22
N GLN A 216 -6.31 -11.30 69.65
CA GLN A 216 -4.85 -11.36 69.53
C GLN A 216 -4.41 -10.95 68.12
N HIS A 217 -3.28 -10.26 68.01
CA HIS A 217 -2.68 -9.94 66.71
C HIS A 217 -2.37 -11.21 65.92
N ALA A 218 -2.88 -11.31 64.69
CA ALA A 218 -2.76 -12.46 63.80
C ALA A 218 -2.71 -12.00 62.33
N GLY A 219 -2.27 -12.90 61.45
CA GLY A 219 -2.07 -12.58 60.04
C GLY A 219 -0.76 -11.82 59.76
N VAL A 220 -0.68 -11.20 58.59
CA VAL A 220 0.47 -10.42 58.13
C VAL A 220 0.20 -8.91 58.26
N PRO A 221 1.18 -8.11 58.73
CA PRO A 221 1.05 -6.66 58.81
C PRO A 221 1.08 -6.03 57.42
N GLY A 222 0.83 -4.72 57.32
CA GLY A 222 1.15 -3.95 56.12
C GLY A 222 2.65 -3.94 55.87
N LYS A 223 3.07 -3.93 54.61
CA LYS A 223 4.48 -3.85 54.22
C LYS A 223 4.71 -2.72 53.23
N LEU A 224 5.69 -1.88 53.51
CA LEU A 224 6.08 -0.75 52.69
C LEU A 224 7.57 -0.83 52.36
N LEU A 225 7.88 -0.85 51.08
CA LEU A 225 9.24 -0.74 50.55
C LEU A 225 9.35 0.58 49.80
N ILE A 226 10.34 1.40 50.14
CA ILE A 226 10.58 2.68 49.48
C ILE A 226 12.02 2.83 49.02
N HIS A 227 12.18 3.23 47.77
CA HIS A 227 13.45 3.68 47.21
C HIS A 227 13.22 4.66 46.04
N ARG A 228 14.11 5.63 45.88
CA ARG A 228 14.06 6.65 44.81
C ARG A 228 12.86 7.63 44.89
N VAL A 229 12.31 7.86 46.08
CA VAL A 229 11.11 8.71 46.32
C VAL A 229 11.41 9.97 47.13
N VAL A 230 10.70 11.06 46.86
CA VAL A 230 10.73 12.28 47.67
C VAL A 230 9.48 12.37 48.56
N ILE A 231 9.66 12.36 49.87
CA ILE A 231 8.63 12.48 50.91
C ILE A 231 8.89 13.78 51.68
N THR A 232 8.14 14.83 51.37
CA THR A 232 8.41 16.16 51.95
C THR A 232 7.19 17.00 52.27
N ASN A 233 7.33 17.89 53.27
CA ASN A 233 6.31 18.85 53.69
C ASN A 233 4.99 18.21 54.13
N ASN A 234 5.00 16.92 54.50
CA ASN A 234 3.81 16.28 55.03
C ASN A 234 3.63 16.66 56.50
N THR A 235 2.38 16.74 56.96
CA THR A 235 2.04 17.20 58.31
C THR A 235 1.15 16.19 59.05
N ALA A 236 1.47 15.85 60.30
CA ALA A 236 0.54 15.09 61.15
C ALA A 236 0.18 15.80 62.47
N GLY A 237 -0.97 15.39 63.01
CA GLY A 237 -1.51 15.87 64.27
C GLY A 237 -0.89 15.26 65.53
N ARG A 238 -0.07 14.18 65.44
CA ARG A 238 0.57 13.61 66.65
C ARG A 238 1.85 12.74 66.50
N TRP A 239 2.13 11.90 65.47
CA TRP A 239 3.31 10.95 65.50
C TRP A 239 4.35 10.85 64.31
N GLY A 240 5.70 10.66 64.59
CA GLY A 240 6.98 10.52 63.77
C GLY A 240 8.06 11.66 63.69
N GLY A 241 8.57 12.04 62.53
CA GLY A 241 9.23 13.34 62.24
C GLY A 241 9.34 13.32 60.73
N ALA A 242 10.45 12.69 60.35
CA ALA A 242 10.58 11.80 59.22
C ALA A 242 9.83 10.47 59.43
N ILE A 243 10.13 9.70 60.49
CA ILE A 243 9.64 8.32 60.71
C ILE A 243 9.23 8.10 62.18
N SER A 244 8.09 7.44 62.43
CA SER A 244 7.69 6.90 63.74
C SER A 244 7.40 5.41 63.63
N ALA A 245 7.90 4.58 64.56
CA ALA A 245 7.45 3.20 64.69
C ALA A 245 6.94 2.81 66.08
N CYS A 246 5.82 2.08 66.11
CA CYS A 246 5.28 1.41 67.30
C CYS A 246 6.05 0.09 67.60
N PRO A 247 5.84 -0.55 68.78
CA PRO A 247 6.52 -1.78 69.18
C PRO A 247 6.39 -2.95 68.20
N GLU A 248 5.25 -3.02 67.53
CA GLU A 248 4.91 -4.03 66.54
C GLU A 248 5.54 -3.74 65.17
N GLY A 249 6.05 -2.51 64.97
CA GLY A 249 6.59 -2.01 63.71
C GLY A 249 8.07 -2.33 63.53
N ASN A 250 8.38 -3.17 62.54
CA ASN A 250 9.76 -3.41 62.11
C ASN A 250 10.16 -2.34 61.08
N SER A 251 11.31 -1.69 61.30
CA SER A 251 11.76 -0.60 60.44
C SER A 251 13.24 -0.72 60.09
N TYR A 252 13.54 -0.83 58.80
CA TYR A 252 14.89 -0.93 58.26
C TYR A 252 15.19 0.32 57.44
N VAL A 253 16.19 1.11 57.86
CA VAL A 253 16.59 2.33 57.17
C VAL A 253 18.04 2.19 56.71
N ASN A 254 18.19 1.98 55.40
CA ASN A 254 19.47 1.71 54.74
C ASN A 254 20.25 0.57 55.42
N GLY A 255 19.58 -0.51 55.82
CA GLY A 255 20.20 -1.67 56.48
C GLY A 255 21.25 -2.41 55.64
N HIS A 256 21.39 -2.08 54.34
CA HIS A 256 22.38 -2.70 53.45
C HIS A 256 23.02 -1.72 52.45
N THR A 257 24.33 -1.85 52.22
CA THR A 257 25.21 -0.91 51.46
C THR A 257 25.30 -1.14 49.94
N THR A 258 24.57 -2.11 49.40
CA THR A 258 24.78 -2.69 48.05
C THR A 258 23.80 -2.18 47.00
N LEU A 259 22.67 -1.62 47.41
CA LEU A 259 21.85 -0.79 46.53
C LEU A 259 22.42 0.63 46.62
N ASN A 260 22.86 1.20 45.51
CA ASN A 260 23.21 2.62 45.40
C ASN A 260 21.99 3.57 45.64
N ASN A 261 20.97 3.14 46.38
CA ASN A 261 19.67 3.78 46.62
C ASN A 261 19.64 4.48 47.99
N GLY A 262 20.73 5.13 48.36
CA GLY A 262 20.85 5.71 49.69
C GLY A 262 19.78 6.76 49.97
N THR A 263 19.33 6.75 51.22
CA THR A 263 18.32 7.67 51.75
C THR A 263 19.00 8.89 52.35
N ALA A 264 18.37 10.05 52.24
CA ALA A 264 18.69 11.27 52.98
C ALA A 264 17.49 11.63 53.89
N ILE A 265 17.74 11.76 55.19
CA ILE A 265 16.73 12.07 56.22
C ILE A 265 17.23 13.28 57.01
N TYR A 266 16.62 14.46 56.82
CA TYR A 266 17.08 15.68 57.47
C TYR A 266 16.01 16.77 57.48
N SER A 267 16.14 17.74 58.39
CA SER A 267 15.24 18.89 58.51
C SER A 267 13.77 18.48 58.64
N ASN A 268 13.52 17.44 59.44
CA ASN A 268 12.18 17.04 59.81
C ASN A 268 11.90 17.51 61.23
N HIS A 269 10.69 17.99 61.47
CA HIS A 269 10.34 18.66 62.71
C HIS A 269 9.21 17.94 63.43
N SER A 270 9.32 17.86 64.74
CA SER A 270 8.29 17.26 65.58
C SER A 270 8.23 17.98 66.93
N ASN A 271 7.10 18.61 67.25
CA ASN A 271 6.94 19.42 68.45
C ASN A 271 6.41 18.60 69.62
N ASP A 272 7.27 17.79 70.22
CA ASP A 272 6.87 17.03 71.39
C ASP A 272 6.94 17.87 72.67
N GLN A 273 5.79 18.02 73.33
CA GLN A 273 5.66 18.69 74.64
C GLN A 273 5.75 17.70 75.82
N TYR A 274 5.71 16.39 75.55
CA TYR A 274 5.67 15.33 76.57
C TYR A 274 7.04 14.71 76.86
N TRP A 275 7.92 14.59 75.86
CA TRP A 275 9.31 14.16 76.03
C TRP A 275 10.31 15.22 75.55
N SER A 276 11.44 15.31 76.24
CA SER A 276 12.46 16.31 75.96
C SER A 276 13.20 16.03 74.65
N GLY A 277 12.92 16.82 73.61
CA GLY A 277 13.78 16.97 72.43
C GLY A 277 13.20 16.40 71.13
N TYR A 278 12.39 17.21 70.45
CA TYR A 278 12.01 17.19 69.03
C TYR A 278 12.72 16.14 68.13
N PRO A 279 12.30 14.85 68.12
CA PRO A 279 12.99 13.81 67.33
C PRO A 279 12.68 13.87 65.83
N GLU A 280 13.67 13.63 64.98
CA GLU A 280 13.41 13.41 63.54
C GLU A 280 12.91 11.99 63.28
N VAL A 281 13.42 11.00 64.01
CA VAL A 281 13.01 9.60 63.91
C VAL A 281 12.77 9.03 65.32
N LEU A 282 11.69 8.28 65.47
CA LEU A 282 11.29 7.63 66.71
C LEU A 282 11.06 6.12 66.50
N PHE A 283 11.72 5.30 67.32
CA PHE A 283 11.48 3.86 67.39
C PHE A 283 11.11 3.43 68.81
N THR A 284 10.22 2.45 68.93
CA THR A 284 9.76 1.94 70.23
C THR A 284 9.83 0.42 70.23
N ASN A 285 10.50 -0.20 71.21
CA ASN A 285 10.56 -1.66 71.51
C ASN A 285 10.71 -2.70 70.37
N GLY A 286 10.74 -2.33 69.10
CA GLY A 286 10.71 -3.19 67.93
C GLY A 286 12.09 -3.47 67.33
N GLN A 287 12.14 -4.30 66.28
CA GLN A 287 13.37 -4.53 65.51
C GLN A 287 13.58 -3.34 64.57
N PHE A 288 14.67 -2.61 64.76
CA PHE A 288 15.03 -1.51 63.87
C PHE A 288 16.53 -1.47 63.57
N GLU A 289 16.85 -1.09 62.34
CA GLU A 289 18.22 -0.86 61.87
C GLU A 289 18.28 0.54 61.23
N MET A 290 19.20 1.37 61.69
CA MET A 290 19.44 2.71 61.16
C MET A 290 20.91 2.87 60.80
N THR A 291 21.21 3.36 59.60
CA THR A 291 22.58 3.69 59.20
C THR A 291 23.07 5.01 59.82
N ASP A 292 24.39 5.08 60.08
CA ASP A 292 25.07 6.31 60.51
C ASP A 292 25.50 7.21 59.34
N THR A 293 25.40 6.73 58.09
CA THR A 293 25.93 7.43 56.91
C THR A 293 24.86 7.83 55.90
N VAL A 294 24.96 9.06 55.41
CA VAL A 294 24.27 9.55 54.21
C VAL A 294 25.05 9.08 52.97
N LEU A 295 24.35 8.80 51.87
CA LEU A 295 24.99 8.40 50.61
C LEU A 295 25.99 9.45 50.12
N GLY A 296 27.17 8.99 49.68
CA GLY A 296 28.32 9.84 49.38
C GLY A 296 29.35 9.93 50.51
N GLY A 297 29.16 9.19 51.60
CA GLY A 297 30.13 9.04 52.69
C GLY A 297 30.01 10.09 53.79
N GLY A 298 29.02 10.98 53.72
CA GLY A 298 28.72 11.92 54.81
C GLY A 298 28.09 11.21 56.00
N GLN A 299 28.27 11.74 57.21
CA GLN A 299 27.64 11.18 58.42
C GLN A 299 26.35 11.91 58.76
N TYR A 300 25.36 11.16 59.23
CA TYR A 300 24.16 11.73 59.84
C TYR A 300 24.45 12.41 61.17
N ASN A 301 25.46 11.94 61.91
CA ASN A 301 25.78 12.39 63.26
C ASN A 301 24.54 12.36 64.17
N TRP A 302 23.88 11.19 64.21
CA TRP A 302 22.67 11.03 65.01
C TRP A 302 22.95 11.28 66.49
N GLU A 303 22.25 12.24 67.07
CA GLU A 303 22.11 12.34 68.51
C GLU A 303 20.99 11.38 68.94
N ARG A 304 21.37 10.27 69.56
CA ARG A 304 20.43 9.26 70.07
C ARG A 304 20.13 9.53 71.54
N THR A 305 18.85 9.59 71.91
CA THR A 305 18.40 9.62 73.30
C THR A 305 17.42 8.47 73.54
N THR A 306 17.65 7.68 74.58
CA THR A 306 16.77 6.56 74.95
C THR A 306 16.01 6.90 76.23
N VAL A 307 14.69 6.77 76.21
CA VAL A 307 13.81 7.12 77.34
C VAL A 307 12.90 5.93 77.66
N ALA A 308 12.75 5.63 78.95
CA ALA A 308 11.78 4.65 79.41
C ALA A 308 10.36 5.24 79.41
N GLY A 309 9.39 4.48 78.93
CA GLY A 309 7.99 4.86 78.94
C GLY A 309 7.45 5.04 80.36
N THR A 310 6.59 6.04 80.52
CA THR A 310 5.90 6.35 81.78
C THR A 310 4.39 6.16 81.63
N GLY A 311 3.66 6.03 82.74
CA GLY A 311 2.19 5.86 82.72
C GLY A 311 1.74 4.59 81.98
N GLY A 312 0.87 4.73 80.96
CA GLY A 312 0.35 3.61 80.17
C GLY A 312 1.37 2.92 79.25
N SER A 313 2.61 3.44 79.18
CA SER A 313 3.70 2.90 78.37
C SER A 313 4.83 2.27 79.22
N VAL A 314 4.56 1.96 80.50
CA VAL A 314 5.54 1.31 81.39
C VAL A 314 5.97 -0.04 80.81
N GLY A 315 7.28 -0.26 80.69
CA GLY A 315 7.86 -1.43 80.02
C GLY A 315 8.25 -1.19 78.56
N MET A 316 7.97 0.00 78.02
CA MET A 316 8.43 0.44 76.70
C MET A 316 9.70 1.28 76.77
N THR A 317 10.53 1.17 75.75
CA THR A 317 11.73 1.98 75.52
C THR A 317 11.56 2.75 74.22
N PHE A 318 11.84 4.05 74.26
CA PHE A 318 11.72 4.97 73.14
C PHE A 318 13.13 5.44 72.74
N ASP A 319 13.52 5.17 71.50
CA ASP A 319 14.77 5.63 70.91
C ASP A 319 14.50 6.81 69.98
N PHE A 320 15.00 7.98 70.38
CA PHE A 320 14.87 9.23 69.68
C PHE A 320 16.16 9.53 68.92
N TYR A 321 16.03 9.73 67.61
CA TYR A 321 17.13 10.08 66.71
C TYR A 321 16.90 11.48 66.15
N ARG A 322 17.93 12.33 66.25
CA ARG A 322 17.94 13.66 65.64
C ARG A 322 19.28 13.97 65.01
N ASN A 323 19.27 14.78 63.97
CA ASN A 323 20.47 15.34 63.36
C ASN A 323 20.23 16.83 63.09
N SER A 324 21.29 17.61 62.95
CA SER A 324 21.22 19.03 62.63
C SER A 324 21.41 19.31 61.14
N LEU A 325 21.22 18.30 60.28
CA LEU A 325 21.49 18.44 58.85
C LEU A 325 20.40 19.29 58.20
N THR A 326 20.85 20.10 57.26
CA THR A 326 20.08 21.05 56.47
C THR A 326 20.48 20.93 55.00
N ASP A 327 19.73 21.59 54.14
CA ASP A 327 20.03 21.67 52.70
C ASP A 327 21.45 22.15 52.35
N SER A 328 22.07 22.94 53.24
CA SER A 328 23.42 23.50 53.09
C SER A 328 24.51 22.64 53.74
N SER A 329 24.15 21.60 54.48
CA SER A 329 25.11 20.74 55.16
C SER A 329 25.96 19.96 54.14
N PRO A 330 27.30 19.88 54.29
CA PRO A 330 28.16 19.23 53.30
C PRO A 330 27.75 17.78 52.98
N ALA A 331 27.34 17.01 53.99
CA ALA A 331 26.83 15.65 53.80
C ALA A 331 25.60 15.60 52.88
N ILE A 332 24.67 16.56 53.02
CA ILE A 332 23.45 16.67 52.20
C ILE A 332 23.77 17.21 50.81
N VAL A 333 24.68 18.17 50.68
CA VAL A 333 25.13 18.68 49.37
C VAL A 333 25.74 17.56 48.53
N THR A 334 26.58 16.71 49.13
CA THR A 334 27.13 15.51 48.46
C THR A 334 26.01 14.53 48.10
N ALA A 335 25.07 14.31 49.01
CA ALA A 335 23.93 13.43 48.78
C ALA A 335 23.00 13.92 47.67
N LYS A 336 22.89 15.23 47.39
CA LYS A 336 22.01 15.78 46.33
C LYS A 336 22.27 15.21 44.95
N ASN A 337 23.49 14.75 44.68
CA ASN A 337 23.87 14.15 43.40
C ASN A 337 23.78 12.62 43.39
N LEU A 338 23.48 11.99 44.53
CA LEU A 338 23.63 10.55 44.72
C LEU A 338 22.37 9.91 45.31
N ALA A 339 21.80 10.51 46.36
CA ALA A 339 20.65 9.99 47.08
C ALA A 339 19.42 10.04 46.19
N THR A 340 18.71 8.92 46.19
CA THR A 340 17.52 8.77 45.38
C THR A 340 16.27 8.87 46.26
N THR A 341 16.36 8.54 47.55
CA THR A 341 15.26 8.68 48.52
C THR A 341 15.48 9.88 49.43
N TRP A 342 14.47 10.74 49.56
CA TRP A 342 14.53 11.98 50.33
C TRP A 342 13.36 12.04 51.32
N ILE A 343 13.64 12.15 52.62
CA ILE A 343 12.61 12.37 53.65
C ILE A 343 12.99 13.66 54.41
N THR A 344 12.34 14.78 54.06
CA THR A 344 12.75 16.10 54.56
C THR A 344 11.59 17.09 54.68
N GLY A 345 11.70 18.08 55.56
CA GLY A 345 10.69 19.14 55.71
C GLY A 345 9.35 18.68 56.26
N ASN A 346 9.24 17.42 56.71
CA ASN A 346 7.99 16.91 57.28
C ASN A 346 7.83 17.42 58.71
N ASN A 347 6.59 17.70 59.11
CA ASN A 347 6.27 18.34 60.38
C ASN A 347 5.21 17.58 61.17
N ALA A 348 5.28 17.59 62.49
CA ALA A 348 4.10 17.31 63.30
C ALA A 348 4.14 17.90 64.69
N SER A 349 2.97 17.85 65.32
CA SER A 349 2.67 18.44 66.62
C SER A 349 2.95 17.53 67.81
N GLY A 350 3.42 16.29 67.60
CA GLY A 350 4.03 15.48 68.65
C GLY A 350 5.30 14.89 68.08
N HIS A 351 5.21 13.64 67.65
CA HIS A 351 6.13 13.06 66.68
C HIS A 351 5.48 13.35 65.27
N GLY A 352 6.19 13.61 64.17
CA GLY A 352 5.99 13.23 62.73
C GLY A 352 4.97 13.55 61.69
N GLY A 353 5.48 14.09 60.59
CA GLY A 353 4.73 14.32 59.37
C GLY A 353 4.96 13.31 58.27
N GLY A 354 6.11 12.62 58.22
CA GLY A 354 6.50 11.81 57.07
C GLY A 354 5.79 10.45 57.02
N ILE A 355 6.32 9.49 57.77
CA ILE A 355 5.88 8.09 57.77
C ILE A 355 5.60 7.64 59.22
N ALA A 356 4.46 6.98 59.43
CA ALA A 356 4.19 6.24 60.65
C ALA A 356 4.06 4.74 60.33
N ASN A 357 4.69 3.89 61.13
CA ASN A 357 4.81 2.46 60.88
C ASN A 357 4.45 1.62 62.11
N ASN A 358 3.44 0.77 61.96
CA ASN A 358 3.15 -0.33 62.90
C ASN A 358 3.31 -1.70 62.22
N GLY A 359 3.71 -1.73 60.95
CA GLY A 359 3.91 -2.94 60.16
C GLY A 359 5.38 -3.14 59.81
N ILE A 360 5.66 -3.39 58.54
CA ILE A 360 7.02 -3.57 58.02
C ILE A 360 7.37 -2.37 57.13
N LEU A 361 8.44 -1.67 57.46
CA LEU A 361 8.98 -0.55 56.68
C LEU A 361 10.42 -0.85 56.27
N ASP A 362 10.69 -0.74 54.97
CA ASP A 362 12.03 -0.81 54.40
C ASP A 362 12.32 0.45 53.57
N VAL A 363 13.33 1.20 53.97
CA VAL A 363 13.73 2.48 53.39
C VAL A 363 15.14 2.36 52.81
N GLY A 364 15.26 2.53 51.49
CA GLY A 364 16.51 2.37 50.75
C GLY A 364 16.58 1.10 49.89
N GLY A 365 15.60 0.20 50.02
CA GLY A 365 15.43 -1.01 49.19
C GLY A 365 15.62 -2.32 49.95
N TYR A 366 15.28 -3.46 49.33
CA TYR A 366 15.11 -4.76 49.98
C TYR A 366 16.24 -5.15 50.96
N HIS A 367 15.89 -5.32 52.24
CA HIS A 367 16.75 -5.78 53.33
C HIS A 367 17.46 -7.11 53.02
N GLU A 368 16.83 -8.03 52.28
CA GLU A 368 17.36 -9.37 52.00
C GLU A 368 18.37 -9.46 50.85
N ASN A 369 18.59 -8.37 50.11
CA ASN A 369 19.73 -8.23 49.19
C ASN A 369 19.84 -9.24 48.03
N THR A 370 18.73 -9.89 47.66
CA THR A 370 18.69 -10.92 46.60
C THR A 370 18.28 -10.39 45.23
N THR A 371 18.00 -9.09 45.09
CA THR A 371 17.44 -8.51 43.88
C THR A 371 18.14 -7.23 43.43
N ILE A 372 17.98 -6.88 42.15
CA ILE A 372 18.43 -5.64 41.50
C ILE A 372 17.25 -4.95 40.81
N SER A 373 17.49 -3.69 40.42
CA SER A 373 16.57 -2.91 39.60
C SER A 373 17.21 -2.54 38.27
N ILE A 374 16.40 -2.42 37.22
CA ILE A 374 16.77 -1.77 35.96
C ILE A 374 15.81 -0.61 35.66
N SER A 375 16.27 0.39 34.92
CA SER A 375 15.42 1.49 34.45
C SER A 375 15.32 1.49 32.93
N ILE A 376 14.18 1.93 32.42
CA ILE A 376 13.85 1.95 31.00
C ILE A 376 13.32 3.34 30.66
N THR A 377 14.04 4.05 29.81
CA THR A 377 13.65 5.37 29.28
C THR A 377 13.27 5.22 27.82
N LYS A 378 12.18 5.89 27.42
CA LYS A 378 11.71 5.92 26.04
C LYS A 378 12.02 7.25 25.38
N ASN A 379 12.67 7.19 24.23
CA ASN A 379 12.98 8.31 23.37
C ASN A 379 12.39 8.11 21.96
N TRP A 380 12.04 9.21 21.33
CA TRP A 380 11.57 9.28 19.94
C TRP A 380 12.43 10.29 19.20
N GLN A 381 12.89 9.92 18.01
CA GLN A 381 13.73 10.76 17.15
C GLN A 381 13.23 10.63 15.72
N GLU A 382 13.43 11.66 14.89
CA GLU A 382 13.13 11.58 13.46
C GLU A 382 11.68 11.09 13.26
N ASP A 383 10.73 11.71 13.96
CA ASP A 383 9.35 11.28 14.05
C ASP A 383 8.34 12.42 14.19
N GLU A 384 7.07 12.08 14.02
CA GLU A 384 5.94 12.99 14.24
C GLU A 384 5.17 12.56 15.50
N PRO A 385 5.08 13.40 16.54
CA PRO A 385 4.43 13.07 17.80
C PRO A 385 3.00 12.55 17.67
N SER A 386 2.26 13.02 16.67
CA SER A 386 0.88 12.60 16.38
C SER A 386 0.75 11.11 16.00
N ASN A 387 1.82 10.49 15.51
CA ASN A 387 1.83 9.07 15.11
C ASN A 387 2.27 8.13 16.24
N ARG A 388 2.71 8.66 17.39
CA ARG A 388 3.23 7.83 18.49
C ARG A 388 2.09 7.05 19.15
N PRO A 389 2.27 5.73 19.39
CA PRO A 389 1.26 4.90 20.01
C PRO A 389 0.97 5.35 21.46
N ALA A 390 -0.17 4.92 22.01
CA ALA A 390 -0.53 5.21 23.40
C ALA A 390 0.39 4.49 24.42
N TYR A 391 1.04 3.40 24.00
CA TYR A 391 1.97 2.63 24.82
C TYR A 391 2.97 1.88 23.94
N ILE A 392 4.01 1.34 24.58
CA ILE A 392 4.90 0.32 24.03
C ILE A 392 4.91 -0.88 24.98
N ASP A 393 5.14 -2.07 24.44
CA ASP A 393 5.38 -3.27 25.23
C ASP A 393 6.88 -3.61 25.18
N VAL A 394 7.47 -3.91 26.33
CA VAL A 394 8.90 -4.19 26.46
C VAL A 394 9.08 -5.55 27.15
N GLN A 395 9.71 -6.48 26.45
CA GLN A 395 10.08 -7.78 27.00
C GLN A 395 11.38 -7.65 27.78
N ILE A 396 11.37 -8.07 29.04
CA ILE A 396 12.60 -8.25 29.82
C ILE A 396 13.19 -9.61 29.45
N LEU A 397 14.50 -9.64 29.23
CA LEU A 397 15.25 -10.86 28.92
C LEU A 397 16.21 -11.17 30.08
N ARG A 398 16.16 -12.41 30.58
CA ARG A 398 17.09 -12.95 31.58
C ARG A 398 17.98 -13.99 30.91
N ASN A 399 19.29 -13.74 30.89
CA ASN A 399 20.29 -14.53 30.15
C ASN A 399 19.90 -14.76 28.67
N GLY A 400 19.33 -13.73 28.03
CA GLY A 400 18.88 -13.77 26.63
C GLY A 400 17.53 -14.45 26.38
N GLN A 401 16.85 -14.95 27.42
CA GLN A 401 15.53 -15.58 27.30
C GLN A 401 14.43 -14.70 27.89
N ALA A 402 13.21 -14.76 27.36
CA ALA A 402 12.07 -14.03 27.88
C ALA A 402 11.86 -14.28 29.38
N TYR A 403 11.73 -13.21 30.15
CA TYR A 403 11.54 -13.21 31.59
C TYR A 403 10.31 -12.37 31.95
N ARG A 404 9.28 -13.05 32.46
CA ARG A 404 7.93 -12.51 32.75
C ARG A 404 7.21 -12.01 31.49
N ASP A 405 5.94 -11.64 31.65
CA ASP A 405 5.17 -11.01 30.59
C ASP A 405 5.75 -9.63 30.23
N PRO A 406 5.60 -9.17 28.98
CA PRO A 406 6.02 -7.83 28.58
C PRO A 406 5.42 -6.75 29.48
N ILE A 407 6.27 -5.82 29.91
CA ILE A 407 5.83 -4.62 30.64
C ILE A 407 5.27 -3.61 29.64
N ARG A 408 4.10 -3.05 29.96
CA ARG A 408 3.46 -2.02 29.16
C ARG A 408 3.79 -0.63 29.70
N ILE A 409 4.44 0.19 28.89
CA ILE A 409 4.79 1.57 29.22
C ILE A 409 3.87 2.49 28.44
N TYR A 410 3.01 3.21 29.15
CA TYR A 410 2.07 4.17 28.56
C TYR A 410 2.71 5.55 28.43
N LYS A 411 2.37 6.26 27.35
CA LYS A 411 2.59 7.71 27.30
C LYS A 411 1.63 8.43 28.23
N SER A 412 2.03 9.61 28.66
CA SER A 412 1.23 10.49 29.52
C SER A 412 1.28 11.92 29.00
N ILE A 413 0.31 12.73 29.42
CA ILE A 413 0.31 14.17 29.19
C ILE A 413 0.53 14.88 30.53
N ASN A 414 1.50 15.79 30.56
CA ASN A 414 1.78 16.59 31.76
C ASN A 414 0.83 17.79 31.88
N LYS A 415 0.90 18.51 32.99
CA LYS A 415 0.06 19.71 33.25
C LYS A 415 0.24 20.86 32.23
N TYR A 416 1.27 20.82 31.39
CA TYR A 416 1.56 21.78 30.34
C TYR A 416 1.11 21.28 28.96
N ASN A 417 0.31 20.21 28.91
CA ASN A 417 -0.19 19.58 27.69
C ASN A 417 0.94 19.03 26.78
N GLN A 418 2.06 18.62 27.37
CA GLN A 418 3.18 18.02 26.66
C GLN A 418 3.18 16.51 26.86
N GLU A 419 3.47 15.77 25.78
CA GLU A 419 3.68 14.33 25.84
C GLU A 419 4.95 14.01 26.64
N VAL A 420 4.81 13.12 27.60
CA VAL A 420 5.89 12.63 28.45
C VAL A 420 5.83 11.11 28.50
N TRP A 421 6.98 10.48 28.27
CA TRP A 421 7.18 9.06 28.51
C TRP A 421 7.89 8.90 29.86
N PRO A 422 7.24 8.32 30.87
CA PRO A 422 7.87 8.15 32.17
C PRO A 422 9.02 7.15 32.09
N THR A 423 10.08 7.38 32.87
CA THR A 423 11.07 6.33 33.14
C THR A 423 10.38 5.22 33.90
N TYR A 424 10.44 4.01 33.38
CA TYR A 424 9.88 2.82 34.02
C TYR A 424 10.98 2.10 34.79
N TYR A 425 10.71 1.73 36.03
CA TYR A 425 11.63 0.95 36.85
C TYR A 425 11.10 -0.49 36.95
N VAL A 426 11.99 -1.46 36.73
CA VAL A 426 11.71 -2.87 36.97
C VAL A 426 12.54 -3.31 38.15
N ASP A 427 11.86 -3.54 39.28
CA ASP A 427 12.44 -3.97 40.53
C ASP A 427 12.30 -5.50 40.71
N ASP A 428 12.87 -6.01 41.80
CA ASP A 428 12.78 -7.41 42.20
C ASP A 428 13.29 -8.39 41.13
N LEU A 429 14.36 -8.01 40.44
CA LEU A 429 15.07 -8.88 39.50
C LEU A 429 16.15 -9.66 40.26
N PRO A 430 16.14 -11.01 40.27
CA PRO A 430 17.15 -11.78 40.99
C PRO A 430 18.60 -11.43 40.59
N ILE A 431 19.49 -11.33 41.58
CA ILE A 431 20.94 -11.20 41.36
C ILE A 431 21.51 -12.46 40.68
N GLY A 432 22.70 -12.35 40.08
CA GLY A 432 23.40 -13.47 39.43
C GLY A 432 22.99 -13.75 37.98
N TYR A 433 22.12 -12.91 37.40
CA TYR A 433 21.68 -13.02 36.01
C TYR A 433 22.06 -11.77 35.20
N THR A 434 22.25 -11.95 33.89
CA THR A 434 22.39 -10.83 32.96
C THR A 434 21.03 -10.44 32.39
N TYR A 435 20.68 -9.17 32.52
CA TYR A 435 19.44 -8.63 31.96
C TYR A 435 19.69 -7.77 30.72
N SER A 436 18.82 -7.94 29.73
CA SER A 436 18.63 -7.08 28.56
C SER A 436 17.13 -6.86 28.34
N ILE A 437 16.77 -5.97 27.40
CA ILE A 437 15.37 -5.71 27.05
C ILE A 437 15.19 -5.76 25.55
N GLN A 438 13.96 -6.02 25.12
CA GLN A 438 13.53 -5.96 23.73
C GLN A 438 12.20 -5.22 23.64
N GLU A 439 12.12 -4.20 22.79
CA GLU A 439 10.83 -3.58 22.47
C GLU A 439 10.05 -4.50 21.53
N VAL A 440 8.79 -4.78 21.84
CA VAL A 440 7.85 -5.43 20.93
C VAL A 440 7.64 -4.50 19.73
N SER A 441 7.59 -5.05 18.51
CA SER A 441 7.51 -4.27 17.28
C SER A 441 6.40 -3.19 17.33
N VAL A 442 6.80 -1.94 17.06
CA VAL A 442 5.88 -0.79 17.00
C VAL A 442 5.61 -0.45 15.53
N PRO A 443 4.36 -0.55 15.04
CA PRO A 443 4.03 -0.26 13.66
C PRO A 443 4.47 1.15 13.22
N GLY A 444 5.14 1.25 12.08
CA GLY A 444 5.67 2.51 11.56
C GLY A 444 6.95 3.00 12.24
N TYR A 445 7.62 2.16 13.04
CA TYR A 445 8.86 2.53 13.71
C TYR A 445 9.89 1.41 13.71
N THR A 446 11.17 1.79 13.69
CA THR A 446 12.29 0.91 14.03
C THR A 446 12.89 1.32 15.37
N SER A 447 13.30 0.36 16.19
CA SER A 447 13.81 0.59 17.54
C SER A 447 15.31 0.29 17.68
N THR A 448 15.96 1.04 18.56
CA THR A 448 17.35 0.82 18.98
C THR A 448 17.43 0.89 20.50
N ILE A 449 18.26 0.05 21.11
CA ILE A 449 18.35 -0.07 22.57
C ILE A 449 19.81 0.14 22.99
N THR A 450 20.04 1.13 23.85
CA THR A 450 21.33 1.37 24.48
C THR A 450 21.27 1.04 25.96
N LYS A 451 22.39 0.58 26.52
CA LYS A 451 22.53 0.22 27.94
C LYS A 451 23.68 1.00 28.57
N SER A 452 23.43 1.60 29.74
CA SER A 452 24.45 2.25 30.58
C SER A 452 24.24 1.80 32.02
N GLY A 453 25.12 0.93 32.53
CA GLY A 453 24.91 0.27 33.83
C GLY A 453 23.60 -0.53 33.85
N SER A 454 22.72 -0.19 34.80
CA SER A 454 21.36 -0.77 34.91
C SER A 454 20.28 0.02 34.18
N ALA A 455 20.65 1.08 33.45
CA ALA A 455 19.71 1.90 32.68
C ALA A 455 19.68 1.49 31.21
N PHE A 456 18.48 1.38 30.65
CA PHE A 456 18.22 1.12 29.25
C PHE A 456 17.48 2.30 28.62
N THR A 457 17.87 2.66 27.39
CA THR A 457 17.16 3.66 26.60
C THR A 457 16.70 3.05 25.30
N ILE A 458 15.38 3.07 25.05
CA ILE A 458 14.78 2.66 23.78
C ILE A 458 14.58 3.91 22.94
N THR A 459 15.15 3.96 21.74
CA THR A 459 14.97 5.06 20.79
C THR A 459 14.26 4.55 19.54
N ASN A 460 13.09 5.10 19.24
CA ASN A 460 12.35 4.79 18.00
C ASN A 460 12.47 5.90 16.98
N LYS A 461 12.59 5.48 15.73
CA LYS A 461 12.65 6.35 14.55
C LYS A 461 11.49 6.06 13.61
N GLY A 462 10.85 7.11 13.11
CA GLY A 462 9.69 7.00 12.23
C GLY A 462 10.05 6.38 10.89
N THR A 463 9.25 5.42 10.45
CA THR A 463 9.40 4.75 9.16
C THR A 463 8.11 4.72 8.36
N LEU A 464 8.22 4.45 7.07
CA LEU A 464 7.10 4.22 6.17
C LEU A 464 7.36 3.03 5.26
N GLU A 465 6.28 2.52 4.68
CA GLU A 465 6.33 1.61 3.55
C GLU A 465 6.02 2.38 2.27
N PHE A 466 6.76 2.12 1.20
CA PHE A 466 6.50 2.69 -0.12
C PHE A 466 6.24 1.56 -1.10
N LYS A 467 5.06 1.54 -1.72
CA LYS A 467 4.64 0.51 -2.67
C LYS A 467 4.66 1.06 -4.09
N VAL A 468 5.23 0.31 -5.02
CA VAL A 468 5.14 0.58 -6.46
C VAL A 468 4.41 -0.55 -7.18
N VAL A 469 3.62 -0.20 -8.18
CA VAL A 469 2.89 -1.12 -9.06
C VAL A 469 3.15 -0.75 -10.51
N LYS A 470 3.48 -1.73 -11.35
CA LYS A 470 3.62 -1.59 -12.79
C LYS A 470 2.30 -1.93 -13.48
N LYS A 471 1.83 -1.01 -14.33
CA LYS A 471 0.65 -1.19 -15.17
C LYS A 471 1.00 -1.19 -16.65
N TRP A 472 0.21 -1.93 -17.43
CA TRP A 472 0.36 -2.07 -18.86
C TRP A 472 -0.97 -1.77 -19.55
N VAL A 473 -0.94 -0.99 -20.64
CA VAL A 473 -2.12 -0.55 -21.39
C VAL A 473 -1.92 -0.80 -22.88
N GLY A 474 -2.99 -1.25 -23.56
CA GLY A 474 -2.96 -1.50 -25.01
C GLY A 474 -2.12 -2.72 -25.41
N ASP A 475 -1.84 -3.62 -24.47
CA ASP A 475 -1.00 -4.80 -24.66
C ASP A 475 -1.70 -6.11 -24.27
N THR A 476 -1.03 -7.23 -24.56
CA THR A 476 -1.33 -8.55 -24.01
C THR A 476 -0.11 -9.09 -23.26
N ALA A 477 -0.29 -10.13 -22.44
CA ALA A 477 0.83 -10.74 -21.69
C ALA A 477 1.99 -11.19 -22.59
N ALA A 478 1.71 -11.58 -23.85
CA ALA A 478 2.72 -11.99 -24.82
C ALA A 478 3.59 -10.82 -25.32
N ASN A 479 3.15 -9.56 -25.17
CA ASN A 479 3.90 -8.38 -25.60
C ASN A 479 4.82 -7.83 -24.51
N ARG A 480 4.67 -8.27 -23.25
CA ARG A 480 5.38 -7.70 -22.09
C ARG A 480 6.81 -8.20 -22.03
N PRO A 481 7.78 -7.37 -21.64
CA PRO A 481 9.13 -7.85 -21.34
C PRO A 481 9.09 -8.82 -20.14
N ALA A 482 10.09 -9.67 -20.03
CA ALA A 482 10.21 -10.58 -18.88
C ALA A 482 10.36 -9.82 -17.55
N THR A 483 11.04 -8.67 -17.56
CA THR A 483 11.36 -7.88 -16.37
C THR A 483 11.39 -6.38 -16.63
N VAL A 484 11.19 -5.59 -15.59
CA VAL A 484 11.37 -4.12 -15.56
C VAL A 484 12.17 -3.74 -14.31
N ASN A 485 13.14 -2.84 -14.44
CA ASN A 485 13.88 -2.32 -13.28
C ASN A 485 13.29 -0.98 -12.83
N VAL A 486 13.02 -0.82 -11.54
CA VAL A 486 12.45 0.38 -10.92
C VAL A 486 13.39 0.91 -9.84
N GLN A 487 13.72 2.20 -9.90
CA GLN A 487 14.52 2.91 -8.92
C GLN A 487 13.62 3.69 -7.96
N LEU A 488 13.85 3.52 -6.65
CA LEU A 488 13.29 4.40 -5.63
C LEU A 488 14.14 5.67 -5.52
N TYR A 489 13.49 6.81 -5.36
CA TYR A 489 14.12 8.10 -5.13
C TYR A 489 13.67 8.66 -3.79
N ARG A 490 14.58 9.33 -3.09
CA ARG A 490 14.34 10.05 -1.84
C ARG A 490 14.81 11.48 -2.02
N ASN A 491 13.89 12.44 -1.90
CA ASN A 491 14.12 13.86 -2.21
C ASN A 491 14.77 14.07 -3.59
N GLY A 492 14.33 13.30 -4.59
CA GLY A 492 14.82 13.38 -5.97
C GLY A 492 16.17 12.69 -6.23
N LEU A 493 16.84 12.15 -5.21
CA LEU A 493 18.09 11.38 -5.37
C LEU A 493 17.82 9.88 -5.31
N SER A 494 18.56 9.09 -6.07
CA SER A 494 18.41 7.63 -6.04
C SER A 494 18.66 7.08 -4.63
N HIS A 495 17.77 6.20 -4.18
CA HIS A 495 17.81 5.58 -2.86
C HIS A 495 17.84 4.06 -2.99
N GLY A 496 18.96 3.45 -2.61
CA GLY A 496 19.19 2.01 -2.78
C GLY A 496 19.39 1.60 -4.24
N ASN A 497 19.51 0.28 -4.46
CA ASN A 497 19.62 -0.29 -5.79
C ASN A 497 18.24 -0.39 -6.46
N PRO A 498 18.17 -0.33 -7.81
CA PRO A 498 16.94 -0.65 -8.54
C PRO A 498 16.43 -2.04 -8.19
N VAL A 499 15.10 -2.17 -8.09
CA VAL A 499 14.41 -3.44 -7.88
C VAL A 499 13.88 -3.96 -9.21
N GLN A 500 13.96 -5.27 -9.41
CA GLN A 500 13.46 -5.91 -10.63
C GLN A 500 12.04 -6.44 -10.40
N LEU A 501 11.09 -5.93 -11.18
CA LEU A 501 9.73 -6.44 -11.28
C LEU A 501 9.65 -7.49 -12.39
N THR A 502 8.85 -8.54 -12.20
CA THR A 502 8.73 -9.65 -13.16
C THR A 502 7.29 -9.88 -13.57
N SER A 503 7.09 -10.68 -14.61
CA SER A 503 5.75 -11.09 -15.06
C SER A 503 4.92 -11.82 -14.01
N GLN A 504 5.56 -12.40 -12.99
CA GLN A 504 4.90 -13.07 -11.87
C GLN A 504 4.32 -12.06 -10.86
N ASN A 505 5.01 -10.94 -10.64
CA ASN A 505 4.60 -9.91 -9.72
C ASN A 505 5.08 -8.52 -10.18
N TRP A 506 4.16 -7.76 -10.77
CA TRP A 506 4.36 -6.38 -11.22
C TRP A 506 4.25 -5.37 -10.07
N SER A 507 4.76 -5.70 -8.89
CA SER A 507 4.73 -4.81 -7.74
C SER A 507 5.90 -5.06 -6.79
N TYR A 508 6.26 -4.04 -6.03
CA TYR A 508 7.28 -4.13 -4.98
C TYR A 508 6.96 -3.17 -3.84
N THR A 509 7.28 -3.56 -2.61
CA THR A 509 7.13 -2.72 -1.41
C THR A 509 8.48 -2.56 -0.74
N TRP A 510 8.98 -1.34 -0.66
CA TRP A 510 10.09 -0.99 0.22
C TRP A 510 9.57 -0.79 1.63
N GLN A 511 10.13 -1.52 2.59
CA GLN A 511 9.75 -1.44 4.01
C GLN A 511 10.81 -0.68 4.82
N ASN A 512 10.41 -0.21 6.01
CA ASN A 512 11.28 0.44 6.99
C ASN A 512 12.07 1.63 6.41
N LEU A 513 11.48 2.35 5.45
CA LEU A 513 12.11 3.54 4.89
C LEU A 513 12.06 4.66 5.93
N PRO A 514 13.17 5.39 6.18
CA PRO A 514 13.16 6.54 7.09
C PRO A 514 12.10 7.54 6.66
N LYS A 515 11.21 7.94 7.56
CA LYS A 515 10.16 8.92 7.23
C LYS A 515 10.66 10.35 7.33
N PHE A 516 11.62 10.62 8.21
CA PHE A 516 12.16 11.96 8.47
C PHE A 516 13.69 11.98 8.42
N ASP A 517 14.25 13.15 8.13
CA ASP A 517 15.68 13.42 8.28
C ASP A 517 16.05 13.76 9.74
N ALA A 518 17.35 13.96 9.99
CA ALA A 518 17.87 14.30 11.32
C ALA A 518 17.35 15.63 11.91
N ASN A 519 16.76 16.50 11.08
CA ASN A 519 16.14 17.76 11.48
C ASN A 519 14.61 17.67 11.56
N ASN A 520 14.04 16.45 11.52
CA ASN A 520 12.60 16.16 11.48
C ASN A 520 11.86 16.66 10.23
N ASN A 521 12.54 16.90 9.10
CA ASN A 521 11.84 17.16 7.84
C ASN A 521 11.42 15.84 7.18
N PRO A 522 10.18 15.71 6.69
CA PRO A 522 9.73 14.49 6.05
C PRO A 522 10.47 14.27 4.71
N TYR A 523 10.87 13.02 4.47
CA TYR A 523 11.39 12.61 3.17
C TYR A 523 10.25 12.45 2.15
N THR A 524 10.47 12.95 0.94
CA THR A 524 9.60 12.68 -0.21
C THR A 524 10.14 11.47 -0.97
N TYR A 525 9.32 10.42 -1.09
CA TYR A 525 9.66 9.23 -1.87
C TYR A 525 8.89 9.22 -3.18
N THR A 526 9.59 8.88 -4.27
CA THR A 526 9.01 8.64 -5.60
C THR A 526 9.69 7.43 -6.22
N ALA A 527 9.10 6.81 -7.24
CA ALA A 527 9.74 5.76 -8.01
C ALA A 527 9.73 6.07 -9.50
N ASP A 528 10.72 5.56 -10.22
CA ASP A 528 10.72 5.61 -11.68
C ASP A 528 11.36 4.35 -12.29
N GLU A 529 10.96 4.02 -13.51
CA GLU A 529 11.60 2.98 -14.30
C GLU A 529 13.00 3.45 -14.73
N VAL A 530 13.98 2.55 -14.58
CA VAL A 530 15.36 2.80 -15.01
C VAL A 530 15.45 2.92 -16.53
N SER A 531 14.65 2.13 -17.25
CA SER A 531 14.54 2.18 -18.71
C SER A 531 13.15 1.78 -19.18
N ILE A 532 12.68 2.41 -20.25
CA ILE A 532 11.39 2.10 -20.87
C ILE A 532 11.57 0.90 -21.82
N PRO A 533 10.78 -0.17 -21.68
CA PRO A 533 10.84 -1.34 -22.55
C PRO A 533 10.55 -1.02 -24.02
N ALA A 534 11.23 -1.71 -24.93
CA ALA A 534 11.07 -1.49 -26.37
C ALA A 534 9.62 -1.70 -26.84
N GLY A 535 9.13 -0.76 -27.66
CA GLY A 535 7.75 -0.77 -28.17
C GLY A 535 6.70 -0.26 -27.18
N TYR A 536 7.10 0.48 -26.13
CA TYR A 536 6.19 1.12 -25.18
C TYR A 536 6.55 2.60 -24.94
N TYR A 537 5.56 3.37 -24.52
CA TYR A 537 5.73 4.69 -23.88
C TYR A 537 5.44 4.58 -22.39
N LYS A 538 6.17 5.33 -21.54
CA LYS A 538 5.75 5.57 -20.15
C LYS A 538 4.67 6.64 -20.14
N SER A 539 3.42 6.23 -19.97
CA SER A 539 2.24 7.09 -20.06
C SER A 539 1.85 7.74 -18.74
N SER A 540 2.21 7.15 -17.59
CA SER A 540 2.05 7.78 -16.28
C SER A 540 3.12 7.36 -15.28
N ASN A 541 3.44 8.24 -14.33
CA ASN A 541 4.32 7.95 -13.21
C ASN A 541 3.92 8.81 -11.99
N GLN A 542 3.03 8.30 -11.14
CA GLN A 542 2.45 9.07 -10.04
C GLN A 542 1.86 8.18 -8.94
N TYR A 543 1.62 8.76 -7.76
CA TYR A 543 0.84 8.11 -6.71
C TYR A 543 -0.66 8.06 -7.10
N VAL A 544 -1.31 6.93 -6.82
CA VAL A 544 -2.74 6.72 -7.10
C VAL A 544 -3.44 6.24 -5.83
N ASP A 545 -4.32 7.09 -5.28
CA ASP A 545 -5.03 6.82 -4.02
C ASP A 545 -5.84 5.53 -4.06
N ALA A 546 -6.51 5.25 -5.19
CA ALA A 546 -7.36 4.07 -5.36
C ALA A 546 -6.60 2.74 -5.21
N SER A 547 -5.30 2.70 -5.48
CA SER A 547 -4.47 1.51 -5.31
C SER A 547 -3.57 1.56 -4.06
N GLY A 548 -3.50 2.71 -3.40
CA GLY A 548 -2.59 2.97 -2.28
C GLY A 548 -1.12 2.76 -2.66
N ALA A 549 -0.75 3.05 -3.91
CA ALA A 549 0.57 2.77 -4.45
C ALA A 549 1.03 3.82 -5.47
N TRP A 550 2.34 3.89 -5.67
CA TRP A 550 2.96 4.59 -6.79
C TRP A 550 2.80 3.75 -8.07
N GLU A 551 2.13 4.29 -9.08
CA GLU A 551 1.84 3.58 -10.32
C GLU A 551 2.68 4.08 -11.49
N ILE A 552 3.37 3.14 -12.13
CA ILE A 552 4.10 3.39 -13.38
C ILE A 552 3.41 2.65 -14.51
N THR A 553 2.84 3.39 -15.47
CA THR A 553 2.08 2.81 -16.58
C THR A 553 2.86 2.87 -17.88
N ASN A 554 2.99 1.73 -18.56
CA ASN A 554 3.48 1.67 -19.94
C ASN A 554 2.34 1.37 -20.91
N THR A 555 2.23 2.18 -21.95
CA THR A 555 1.26 1.98 -23.05
C THR A 555 1.99 1.45 -24.28
N ARG A 556 1.45 0.40 -24.91
CA ARG A 556 2.02 -0.17 -26.14
C ARG A 556 2.00 0.86 -27.27
N ILE A 557 3.09 0.93 -28.03
CA ILE A 557 3.14 1.77 -29.24
C ILE A 557 2.33 1.09 -30.34
N GLU A 558 1.24 1.72 -30.76
CA GLU A 558 0.57 1.38 -32.02
C GLU A 558 1.34 1.98 -33.20
N THR A 559 1.53 1.21 -34.26
CA THR A 559 2.24 1.65 -35.45
C THR A 559 1.34 1.78 -36.68
N THR A 560 1.79 2.57 -37.65
CA THR A 560 1.21 2.76 -38.98
C THR A 560 2.34 2.78 -40.02
N SER A 561 1.99 2.86 -41.30
CA SER A 561 2.95 2.98 -42.39
C SER A 561 2.53 4.04 -43.39
N VAL A 562 3.51 4.70 -44.00
CA VAL A 562 3.31 5.70 -45.04
C VAL A 562 4.20 5.33 -46.22
N SER A 563 3.66 5.37 -47.43
CA SER A 563 4.44 5.11 -48.65
C SER A 563 4.34 6.27 -49.63
N VAL A 564 5.39 6.43 -50.42
CA VAL A 564 5.49 7.43 -51.49
C VAL A 564 5.88 6.73 -52.80
N LYS A 565 5.26 7.16 -53.90
CA LYS A 565 5.68 6.82 -55.25
C LYS A 565 5.79 8.10 -56.06
N LYS A 566 6.93 8.34 -56.69
CA LYS A 566 7.13 9.46 -57.61
C LYS A 566 6.68 9.06 -59.02
N GLN A 567 5.84 9.89 -59.61
CA GLN A 567 5.43 9.79 -61.00
C GLN A 567 5.82 11.06 -61.75
N TRP A 568 6.17 10.88 -63.02
CA TRP A 568 6.51 11.93 -63.96
C TRP A 568 5.32 12.13 -64.90
N GLY A 569 4.98 13.38 -65.20
CA GLY A 569 3.90 13.70 -66.15
C GLY A 569 4.27 13.29 -67.59
N ALA A 570 3.26 13.08 -68.43
CA ALA A 570 3.41 12.53 -69.79
C ALA A 570 4.39 13.28 -70.71
N GLU A 571 4.68 14.55 -70.41
CA GLU A 571 5.58 15.41 -71.20
C GLU A 571 6.84 15.86 -70.43
N THR A 572 7.17 15.21 -69.30
CA THR A 572 8.31 15.57 -68.46
C THR A 572 9.46 14.58 -68.57
N GLN A 573 10.70 15.09 -68.66
CA GLN A 573 11.91 14.25 -68.61
C GLN A 573 12.26 13.91 -67.14
N PRO A 574 12.33 12.64 -66.74
CA PRO A 574 12.71 12.28 -65.38
C PRO A 574 14.12 12.75 -65.01
N THR A 575 14.30 13.28 -63.79
CA THR A 575 15.65 13.48 -63.23
C THR A 575 16.28 12.14 -62.83
N SER A 576 17.58 12.13 -62.47
CA SER A 576 18.26 10.92 -61.98
C SER A 576 17.78 10.48 -60.59
N SER A 577 17.29 11.43 -59.77
CA SER A 577 16.68 11.16 -58.47
C SER A 577 15.83 12.34 -57.98
N VAL A 578 14.97 12.08 -57.00
CA VAL A 578 14.29 13.10 -56.18
C VAL A 578 14.44 12.77 -54.70
N THR A 579 14.43 13.79 -53.85
CA THR A 579 14.54 13.61 -52.39
C THR A 579 13.22 13.99 -51.73
N VAL A 580 12.72 13.13 -50.85
CA VAL A 580 11.45 13.32 -50.14
C VAL A 580 11.66 13.26 -48.62
N GLN A 581 10.91 14.06 -47.88
CA GLN A 581 10.92 14.12 -46.42
C GLN A 581 9.55 13.73 -45.88
N LEU A 582 9.53 12.72 -45.01
CA LEU A 582 8.36 12.45 -44.18
C LEU A 582 8.27 13.51 -43.09
N ARG A 583 7.06 14.01 -42.83
CA ARG A 583 6.75 14.92 -41.74
C ARG A 583 5.68 14.32 -40.85
N ALA A 584 5.86 14.44 -39.53
CA ALA A 584 4.89 14.10 -38.50
C ALA A 584 4.36 15.41 -37.92
N ASP A 585 3.05 15.68 -38.02
CA ASP A 585 2.40 16.91 -37.57
C ASP A 585 3.13 18.20 -38.03
N GLY A 586 3.62 18.16 -39.27
CA GLY A 586 4.34 19.27 -39.92
C GLY A 586 5.84 19.34 -39.64
N GLN A 587 6.37 18.59 -38.67
CA GLN A 587 7.81 18.53 -38.36
C GLN A 587 8.51 17.42 -39.13
N ALA A 588 9.77 17.63 -39.55
CA ALA A 588 10.54 16.61 -40.24
C ALA A 588 10.70 15.35 -39.35
N TYR A 589 10.41 14.18 -39.91
CA TYR A 589 10.46 12.90 -39.24
C TYR A 589 11.44 11.96 -39.94
N GLY A 590 12.55 11.65 -39.28
CA GLY A 590 13.63 10.84 -39.84
C GLY A 590 14.43 11.54 -40.95
N PRO A 591 15.48 10.88 -41.47
CA PRO A 591 16.29 11.41 -42.57
C PRO A 591 15.48 11.48 -43.89
N PRO A 592 15.78 12.43 -44.79
CA PRO A 592 15.22 12.44 -46.14
C PRO A 592 15.55 11.16 -46.91
N VAL A 593 14.66 10.76 -47.81
CA VAL A 593 14.77 9.55 -48.64
C VAL A 593 14.97 9.93 -50.09
N VAL A 594 15.89 9.24 -50.77
CA VAL A 594 16.14 9.42 -52.21
C VAL A 594 15.35 8.39 -53.01
N LEU A 595 14.55 8.85 -53.97
CA LEU A 595 13.82 8.04 -54.95
C LEU A 595 14.53 8.12 -56.30
N ASN A 596 14.70 6.99 -56.99
CA ASN A 596 15.37 6.88 -58.28
C ASN A 596 14.90 5.62 -59.05
N SER A 597 15.47 5.36 -60.22
CA SER A 597 15.15 4.17 -61.01
C SER A 597 15.49 2.86 -60.31
N ALA A 598 16.55 2.80 -59.50
CA ALA A 598 16.97 1.59 -58.79
C ALA A 598 15.97 1.16 -57.72
N ASN A 599 15.22 2.09 -57.12
CA ASN A 599 14.13 1.78 -56.18
C ASN A 599 12.73 1.96 -56.79
N ASN A 600 12.63 1.96 -58.12
CA ASN A 600 11.38 2.13 -58.86
C ASN A 600 10.57 3.35 -58.40
N TRP A 601 11.27 4.42 -58.00
CA TRP A 601 10.69 5.66 -57.52
C TRP A 601 9.74 5.49 -56.32
N PHE A 602 9.95 4.45 -55.52
CA PHE A 602 9.08 4.06 -54.42
C PHE A 602 9.84 3.96 -53.10
N TYR A 603 9.19 4.36 -52.00
CA TYR A 603 9.67 4.11 -50.65
C TYR A 603 8.52 3.96 -49.67
N LYS A 604 8.73 3.16 -48.61
CA LYS A 604 7.78 2.94 -47.52
C LYS A 604 8.47 3.16 -46.19
N TRP A 605 7.88 4.03 -45.37
CA TRP A 605 8.18 4.17 -43.95
C TRP A 605 7.24 3.25 -43.18
N ASP A 606 7.80 2.25 -42.53
CA ASP A 606 7.11 1.29 -41.65
C ASP A 606 7.30 1.64 -40.17
N ASP A 607 6.54 0.98 -39.29
CA ASP A 607 6.62 1.07 -37.83
C ASP A 607 6.53 2.51 -37.26
N LEU A 608 5.82 3.39 -37.96
CA LEU A 608 5.62 4.78 -37.56
C LEU A 608 4.65 4.85 -36.38
N PRO A 609 4.96 5.55 -35.28
CA PRO A 609 4.00 5.74 -34.19
C PRO A 609 2.69 6.33 -34.68
N LYS A 610 1.57 5.69 -34.35
CA LYS A 610 0.25 6.20 -34.68
C LYS A 610 -0.16 7.36 -33.78
N TYR A 611 0.31 7.38 -32.54
CA TYR A 611 0.02 8.38 -31.52
C TYR A 611 1.32 8.88 -30.86
N THR A 612 1.28 10.06 -30.24
CA THR A 612 2.38 10.51 -29.38
C THR A 612 2.29 9.83 -28.02
N ALA A 613 3.36 9.90 -27.22
CA ALA A 613 3.36 9.37 -25.86
C ALA A 613 2.24 9.96 -24.98
N GLN A 614 1.82 11.20 -25.26
CA GLN A 614 0.77 11.92 -24.54
C GLN A 614 -0.65 11.54 -24.99
N THR A 615 -0.82 11.12 -26.25
CA THR A 615 -2.14 10.85 -26.84
C THR A 615 -2.44 9.37 -27.02
N ALA A 616 -1.47 8.48 -26.84
CA ALA A 616 -1.68 7.04 -26.95
C ALA A 616 -2.59 6.48 -25.83
N PRO A 617 -3.47 5.49 -26.12
CA PRO A 617 -3.79 4.91 -27.43
C PRO A 617 -5.02 5.55 -28.11
N ASN A 618 -5.68 6.53 -27.48
CA ASN A 618 -7.04 6.98 -27.88
C ASN A 618 -7.14 8.44 -28.35
N GLY A 619 -6.02 9.14 -28.54
CA GLY A 619 -6.03 10.54 -28.94
C GLY A 619 -6.00 10.75 -30.45
N ILE A 620 -5.62 11.95 -30.90
CA ILE A 620 -5.58 12.28 -32.33
C ILE A 620 -4.35 11.58 -32.96
N PRO A 621 -4.51 10.78 -34.04
CA PRO A 621 -3.39 10.16 -34.72
C PRO A 621 -2.44 11.20 -35.34
N ILE A 622 -1.14 10.92 -35.27
CA ILE A 622 -0.09 11.74 -35.89
C ILE A 622 -0.39 11.88 -37.39
N GLN A 623 -0.46 13.12 -37.87
CA GLN A 623 -0.67 13.40 -39.29
C GLN A 623 0.66 13.32 -40.02
N TYR A 624 0.84 12.21 -40.74
CA TYR A 624 1.99 12.05 -41.61
C TYR A 624 1.77 12.67 -42.99
N LYS A 625 2.74 13.46 -43.46
CA LYS A 625 2.77 14.10 -44.78
C LYS A 625 4.13 13.88 -45.42
N ILE A 626 4.18 13.80 -46.75
CA ILE A 626 5.43 13.72 -47.51
C ILE A 626 5.61 15.02 -48.30
N ASP A 627 6.79 15.62 -48.21
CA ASP A 627 7.20 16.76 -49.02
C ASP A 627 8.39 16.38 -49.91
N GLU A 628 8.40 16.82 -51.17
CA GLU A 628 9.56 16.74 -52.06
C GLU A 628 10.49 17.94 -51.80
N ILE A 629 11.77 17.70 -51.52
CA ILE A 629 12.75 18.73 -51.19
C ILE A 629 13.46 19.20 -52.46
N ASN A 630 13.48 20.53 -52.67
CA ASN A 630 14.17 21.21 -53.79
C ASN A 630 13.79 20.74 -55.21
N PRO A 631 12.50 20.79 -55.62
CA PRO A 631 12.13 20.50 -56.99
C PRO A 631 12.54 21.66 -57.92
N THR A 632 13.75 21.65 -58.45
CA THR A 632 14.21 22.67 -59.43
C THR A 632 13.64 22.36 -60.82
N GLY A 633 12.84 23.28 -61.36
CA GLY A 633 12.31 23.19 -62.74
C GLY A 633 11.02 22.39 -62.92
N TYR A 634 10.41 21.90 -61.82
CA TYR A 634 9.18 21.11 -61.86
C TYR A 634 8.11 21.68 -60.93
N THR A 635 6.84 21.59 -61.33
CA THR A 635 5.70 21.82 -60.44
C THR A 635 5.33 20.51 -59.75
N VAL A 636 5.34 20.47 -58.43
CA VAL A 636 5.00 19.26 -57.65
C VAL A 636 3.53 19.29 -57.29
N THR A 637 2.80 18.23 -57.63
CA THR A 637 1.41 18.02 -57.20
C THR A 637 1.33 16.74 -56.37
N THR A 638 0.96 16.87 -55.11
CA THR A 638 0.76 15.73 -54.21
C THR A 638 -0.71 15.30 -54.27
N VAL A 639 -0.98 14.12 -54.86
CA VAL A 639 -2.33 13.54 -54.91
C VAL A 639 -2.48 12.52 -53.77
N LYS A 640 -3.45 12.75 -52.87
CA LYS A 640 -3.89 11.74 -51.90
C LYS A 640 -4.99 10.90 -52.55
N LEU A 641 -4.75 9.62 -52.78
CA LEU A 641 -5.76 8.72 -53.38
C LEU A 641 -6.94 8.53 -52.39
N PRO A 642 -8.21 8.74 -52.80
CA PRO A 642 -9.37 8.56 -51.93
C PRO A 642 -9.91 7.12 -51.93
N ASN A 643 -10.27 6.60 -50.75
CA ASN A 643 -11.01 5.35 -50.54
C ASN A 643 -12.24 5.64 -49.65
N ASN A 644 -13.48 5.72 -50.17
CA ASN A 644 -14.68 6.05 -49.35
C ASN A 644 -15.95 5.24 -49.70
N TRP A 645 -16.00 3.97 -49.30
CA TRP A 645 -17.26 3.21 -49.12
C TRP A 645 -17.22 2.47 -47.77
N SER A 646 -18.32 2.50 -47.02
CA SER A 646 -18.42 1.84 -45.71
C SER A 646 -19.60 0.86 -45.69
N PRO A 647 -19.37 -0.42 -45.31
CA PRO A 647 -20.44 -1.41 -45.19
C PRO A 647 -21.37 -1.08 -44.01
N VAL A 648 -22.65 -1.45 -44.13
CA VAL A 648 -23.64 -1.35 -43.05
C VAL A 648 -24.29 -2.71 -42.84
N ASN A 649 -24.44 -3.11 -41.57
CA ASN A 649 -24.79 -4.50 -41.23
C ASN A 649 -26.31 -4.77 -41.13
N ALA A 650 -27.16 -3.73 -41.11
CA ALA A 650 -28.62 -3.86 -40.98
C ALA A 650 -29.38 -2.66 -41.57
N LEU A 651 -30.68 -2.85 -41.84
CA LEU A 651 -31.59 -1.75 -42.15
C LEU A 651 -31.89 -0.94 -40.86
N GLU A 652 -31.79 0.38 -40.96
CA GLU A 652 -31.99 1.34 -39.88
C GLU A 652 -33.32 2.06 -40.06
N ASN A 653 -34.03 2.30 -38.96
CA ASN A 653 -35.35 2.92 -38.97
C ASN A 653 -35.30 4.36 -39.54
N GLY A 654 -36.24 4.69 -40.43
CA GLY A 654 -36.38 6.01 -41.04
C GLY A 654 -35.34 6.33 -42.12
N LYS A 655 -34.40 5.42 -42.42
CA LYS A 655 -33.46 5.59 -43.53
C LYS A 655 -34.10 5.18 -44.86
N THR A 656 -33.66 5.86 -45.90
CA THR A 656 -34.11 5.64 -47.28
C THR A 656 -33.04 4.87 -48.05
N TYR A 657 -33.46 3.77 -48.66
CA TYR A 657 -32.64 2.80 -49.36
C TYR A 657 -33.02 2.75 -50.83
N MET A 658 -32.02 2.67 -51.70
CA MET A 658 -32.22 2.36 -53.10
C MET A 658 -31.98 0.87 -53.33
N LEU A 659 -32.99 0.17 -53.86
CA LEU A 659 -32.94 -1.28 -54.12
C LEU A 659 -32.54 -1.52 -55.58
N VAL A 660 -31.36 -2.12 -55.79
CA VAL A 660 -30.80 -2.40 -57.12
C VAL A 660 -30.64 -3.91 -57.29
N ALA A 661 -31.50 -4.50 -58.13
CA ALA A 661 -31.61 -5.97 -58.23
C ALA A 661 -30.98 -6.58 -59.49
N SER A 662 -30.25 -5.82 -60.31
CA SER A 662 -29.58 -6.33 -61.52
C SER A 662 -28.08 -5.97 -61.53
N PRO A 663 -27.19 -6.85 -62.03
CA PRO A 663 -25.81 -6.51 -62.32
C PRO A 663 -25.76 -5.35 -63.34
N GLY A 664 -25.19 -4.20 -62.94
CA GLY A 664 -24.90 -3.09 -63.86
C GLY A 664 -25.96 -1.98 -63.98
N ALA A 665 -26.57 -1.51 -62.89
CA ALA A 665 -27.38 -0.29 -62.94
C ALA A 665 -27.14 0.70 -61.78
N LEU A 666 -26.68 1.92 -62.13
CA LEU A 666 -27.30 3.20 -61.73
C LEU A 666 -26.73 4.36 -62.55
N GLU A 667 -27.57 4.98 -63.39
CA GLU A 667 -27.45 6.40 -63.76
C GLU A 667 -28.75 7.10 -63.33
N ARG A 668 -28.64 8.04 -62.36
CA ARG A 668 -29.60 9.14 -62.20
C ARG A 668 -28.80 10.37 -61.79
N SER A 669 -28.84 11.43 -62.60
CA SER A 669 -28.16 12.69 -62.29
C SER A 669 -28.88 13.40 -61.14
N TYR A 670 -28.12 13.93 -60.18
CA TYR A 670 -28.61 14.87 -59.16
C TYR A 670 -27.67 16.08 -59.18
N ASN A 671 -28.19 17.28 -59.46
CA ASN A 671 -27.41 18.52 -59.59
C ASN A 671 -26.19 18.46 -60.54
N GLY A 672 -26.28 17.72 -61.66
CA GLY A 672 -25.28 17.76 -62.72
C GLY A 672 -24.09 16.81 -62.57
N GLU A 673 -24.00 16.03 -61.48
CA GLU A 673 -22.99 14.97 -61.34
C GLU A 673 -23.53 13.62 -61.86
N LYS A 674 -22.73 12.95 -62.71
CA LYS A 674 -23.02 11.61 -63.25
C LYS A 674 -22.53 10.53 -62.28
N PHE A 675 -23.37 9.54 -62.02
CA PHE A 675 -23.02 8.31 -61.30
C PHE A 675 -22.90 7.18 -62.36
N GLY A 676 -21.80 6.41 -62.41
CA GLY A 676 -21.62 5.25 -63.33
C GLY A 676 -21.61 3.91 -62.56
N TRP A 677 -21.94 2.74 -63.12
CA TRP A 677 -21.40 2.08 -64.34
C TRP A 677 -22.46 1.25 -65.13
N ILE A 678 -22.23 0.93 -66.43
CA ILE A 678 -23.16 0.13 -67.26
C ILE A 678 -22.44 -0.84 -68.23
N ASN A 679 -22.95 -2.09 -68.36
CA ASN A 679 -23.34 -2.63 -69.67
C ASN A 679 -24.65 -3.46 -69.52
N LEU A 680 -25.70 -3.07 -70.25
CA LEU A 680 -27.11 -3.48 -70.09
C LEU A 680 -27.43 -4.75 -70.86
N VAL A 681 -28.08 -5.74 -70.22
CA VAL A 681 -29.23 -6.43 -70.84
C VAL A 681 -30.23 -6.90 -69.76
N ASN A 682 -31.46 -6.38 -69.84
CA ASN A 682 -32.68 -6.73 -69.12
C ASN A 682 -32.95 -6.09 -67.73
N GLU A 683 -34.09 -5.39 -67.71
CA GLU A 683 -34.54 -4.39 -66.75
C GLU A 683 -34.90 -4.95 -65.36
N PHE A 684 -34.42 -4.27 -64.31
CA PHE A 684 -35.15 -4.09 -63.06
C PHE A 684 -34.77 -2.74 -62.42
N SER A 685 -35.44 -1.66 -62.83
CA SER A 685 -35.35 -0.37 -62.14
C SER A 685 -36.62 -0.14 -61.31
N LEU A 686 -36.63 -0.60 -60.06
CA LEU A 686 -37.49 0.03 -59.04
C LEU A 686 -36.82 1.32 -58.56
N GLY A 687 -36.38 2.19 -59.49
CA GLY A 687 -35.51 3.36 -59.29
C GLY A 687 -36.10 4.45 -58.40
N THR A 688 -36.43 4.08 -57.17
CA THR A 688 -37.19 4.83 -56.20
C THR A 688 -36.72 4.48 -54.79
N ASP A 689 -36.77 5.51 -53.97
CA ASP A 689 -36.39 5.54 -52.57
C ASP A 689 -37.35 4.73 -51.69
N TRP A 690 -36.84 3.69 -51.01
CA TRP A 690 -37.58 2.84 -50.08
C TRP A 690 -37.19 3.15 -48.64
N THR A 691 -38.12 3.61 -47.82
CA THR A 691 -37.86 3.91 -46.41
C THR A 691 -38.20 2.70 -45.55
N PHE A 692 -37.26 2.30 -44.68
CA PHE A 692 -37.50 1.23 -43.71
C PHE A 692 -38.19 1.78 -42.46
N ASN A 693 -39.32 1.19 -42.08
CA ASN A 693 -40.00 1.46 -40.82
C ASN A 693 -39.87 0.24 -39.90
N SER A 694 -39.17 0.40 -38.79
CA SER A 694 -38.95 -0.68 -37.82
C SER A 694 -40.24 -1.13 -37.13
N THR A 695 -41.29 -0.31 -37.12
CA THR A 695 -42.61 -0.68 -36.56
C THR A 695 -43.35 -1.58 -37.55
N GLY A 696 -43.28 -2.90 -37.28
CA GLY A 696 -43.80 -3.94 -38.16
C GLY A 696 -42.85 -4.36 -39.29
N SER A 697 -41.59 -3.90 -39.24
CA SER A 697 -40.51 -4.20 -40.20
C SER A 697 -40.91 -3.99 -41.67
N LYS A 698 -41.41 -2.81 -42.05
CA LYS A 698 -41.99 -2.57 -43.37
C LYS A 698 -41.05 -1.76 -44.25
N LEU A 699 -41.00 -2.07 -45.55
CA LEU A 699 -40.37 -1.23 -46.58
C LEU A 699 -41.44 -0.47 -47.35
N ILE A 700 -41.36 0.86 -47.31
CA ILE A 700 -42.39 1.78 -47.81
C ILE A 700 -41.83 2.62 -48.95
N ASN A 701 -42.55 2.73 -50.06
CA ASN A 701 -42.19 3.60 -51.18
C ASN A 701 -43.07 4.87 -51.18
N ALA A 702 -42.47 6.03 -50.93
CA ALA A 702 -43.19 7.30 -50.86
C ALA A 702 -43.60 7.86 -52.23
N ASN A 703 -42.96 7.41 -53.32
CA ASN A 703 -43.16 7.97 -54.66
C ASN A 703 -44.36 7.35 -55.41
N TYR A 704 -44.99 6.30 -54.86
CA TYR A 704 -46.16 5.63 -55.46
C TYR A 704 -47.29 5.49 -54.42
N PRO A 705 -48.20 6.47 -54.32
CA PRO A 705 -49.28 6.46 -53.32
C PRO A 705 -50.34 5.37 -53.53
N ASN A 706 -50.37 4.73 -54.71
CA ASN A 706 -51.28 3.63 -55.02
C ASN A 706 -50.61 2.24 -55.00
N LEU A 707 -49.32 2.13 -54.61
CA LEU A 707 -48.52 0.88 -54.54
C LEU A 707 -47.38 1.04 -53.52
N SER A 708 -47.70 1.14 -52.23
CA SER A 708 -46.76 1.70 -51.24
C SER A 708 -45.97 0.67 -50.42
N TYR A 709 -46.38 -0.60 -50.36
CA TYR A 709 -45.75 -1.61 -49.49
C TYR A 709 -45.19 -2.81 -50.27
N MET A 710 -44.00 -3.29 -49.90
CA MET A 710 -43.51 -4.59 -50.34
C MET A 710 -44.11 -5.71 -49.47
N THR A 711 -44.64 -6.76 -50.11
CA THR A 711 -45.32 -7.89 -49.45
C THR A 711 -45.04 -9.23 -50.14
N ILE A 712 -45.50 -10.35 -49.56
CA ILE A 712 -45.43 -11.69 -50.13
C ILE A 712 -46.84 -12.27 -50.33
N GLY A 713 -47.04 -13.04 -51.40
CA GLY A 713 -48.31 -13.73 -51.65
C GLY A 713 -48.25 -14.68 -52.83
N GLN A 714 -49.37 -15.32 -53.14
CA GLN A 714 -49.45 -16.30 -54.24
C GLN A 714 -49.83 -15.65 -55.56
N LYS A 715 -49.07 -15.96 -56.61
CA LYS A 715 -49.42 -15.63 -57.99
C LYS A 715 -49.12 -16.79 -58.92
N SER A 716 -50.10 -17.20 -59.73
CA SER A 716 -50.01 -18.37 -60.63
C SER A 716 -49.48 -19.64 -59.94
N GLY A 717 -49.93 -19.90 -58.70
CA GLY A 717 -49.54 -21.07 -57.91
C GLY A 717 -48.15 -21.00 -57.27
N LYS A 718 -47.39 -19.91 -57.41
CA LYS A 718 -46.08 -19.72 -56.81
C LYS A 718 -46.09 -18.57 -55.79
N LEU A 719 -45.33 -18.73 -54.71
CA LEU A 719 -45.11 -17.66 -53.74
C LEU A 719 -44.09 -16.66 -54.30
N VAL A 720 -44.41 -15.36 -54.27
CA VAL A 720 -43.57 -14.30 -54.85
C VAL A 720 -43.61 -13.04 -53.97
N PHE A 721 -42.53 -12.27 -53.98
CA PHE A 721 -42.49 -10.90 -53.48
C PHE A 721 -43.08 -9.95 -54.53
N PHE A 722 -43.98 -9.06 -54.13
CA PHE A 722 -44.55 -8.02 -55.00
C PHE A 722 -44.93 -6.77 -54.21
N VAL A 723 -45.36 -5.71 -54.91
CA VAL A 723 -45.78 -4.45 -54.31
C VAL A 723 -47.30 -4.38 -54.22
N ASP A 724 -47.84 -4.06 -53.05
CA ASP A 724 -49.28 -3.97 -52.77
C ASP A 724 -49.65 -2.61 -52.14
N PRO A 725 -50.80 -2.00 -52.51
CA PRO A 725 -51.24 -0.73 -51.92
C PRO A 725 -51.72 -0.83 -50.47
N THR A 726 -52.20 -2.00 -50.06
CA THR A 726 -53.02 -2.19 -48.85
C THR A 726 -52.45 -3.21 -47.86
N GLN A 727 -51.64 -4.14 -48.34
CA GLN A 727 -51.09 -5.24 -47.57
C GLN A 727 -49.58 -5.12 -47.41
N SER A 728 -49.09 -5.35 -46.20
CA SER A 728 -47.67 -5.31 -45.87
C SER A 728 -47.28 -6.56 -45.10
N SER A 729 -46.16 -7.17 -45.47
CA SER A 729 -45.55 -8.26 -44.70
C SER A 729 -44.28 -7.77 -43.99
N PRO A 730 -43.95 -8.27 -42.78
CA PRO A 730 -42.68 -7.93 -42.13
C PRO A 730 -41.48 -8.39 -42.97
N MET A 731 -40.60 -7.46 -43.30
CA MET A 731 -39.39 -7.65 -44.09
C MET A 731 -38.16 -7.61 -43.18
N ASN A 732 -37.31 -8.63 -43.27
CA ASN A 732 -36.05 -8.72 -42.53
C ASN A 732 -34.87 -8.73 -43.49
N PHE A 733 -33.77 -8.11 -43.06
CA PHE A 733 -32.48 -8.15 -43.75
C PHE A 733 -31.41 -8.66 -42.80
N SER A 734 -30.87 -9.86 -43.07
CA SER A 734 -29.89 -10.51 -42.21
C SER A 734 -28.89 -11.30 -43.03
N ASN A 735 -27.59 -11.19 -42.74
CA ASN A 735 -26.52 -11.86 -43.49
C ASN A 735 -26.61 -11.63 -45.01
N GLY A 736 -26.90 -10.38 -45.39
CA GLY A 736 -27.10 -9.96 -46.78
C GLY A 736 -28.38 -10.48 -47.43
N ARG A 737 -29.30 -11.13 -46.71
CA ARG A 737 -30.49 -11.74 -47.32
C ARG A 737 -31.76 -10.98 -46.96
N LEU A 738 -32.55 -10.63 -47.97
CA LEU A 738 -33.90 -10.10 -47.80
C LEU A 738 -34.89 -11.26 -47.64
N SER A 739 -35.71 -11.23 -46.58
CA SER A 739 -36.64 -12.31 -46.24
C SER A 739 -37.92 -11.82 -45.58
N THR A 740 -38.95 -12.65 -45.58
CA THR A 740 -40.18 -12.46 -44.82
C THR A 740 -40.67 -13.80 -44.28
N THR A 741 -41.49 -13.79 -43.24
CA THR A 741 -42.04 -15.02 -42.64
C THR A 741 -43.55 -15.06 -42.83
N LEU A 742 -44.04 -16.12 -43.45
CA LEU A 742 -45.47 -16.37 -43.68
C LEU A 742 -45.82 -17.74 -43.10
N ASN A 743 -46.83 -17.80 -42.22
CA ASN A 743 -47.28 -19.02 -41.54
C ASN A 743 -46.14 -19.83 -40.89
N GLY A 744 -45.20 -19.14 -40.23
CA GLY A 744 -44.05 -19.76 -39.53
C GLY A 744 -42.89 -20.22 -40.43
N THR A 745 -43.01 -20.09 -41.75
CA THR A 745 -41.93 -20.43 -42.70
C THR A 745 -41.28 -19.15 -43.24
N THR A 746 -39.94 -19.09 -43.18
CA THR A 746 -39.17 -17.97 -43.75
C THR A 746 -38.90 -18.19 -45.23
N TYR A 747 -39.27 -17.19 -46.03
CA TYR A 747 -39.06 -17.15 -47.47
C TYR A 747 -38.04 -16.05 -47.79
N TYR A 748 -36.97 -16.44 -48.48
CA TYR A 748 -35.91 -15.54 -48.93
C TYR A 748 -36.16 -15.09 -50.36
N PHE A 749 -35.81 -13.83 -50.65
CA PHE A 749 -35.88 -13.27 -51.99
C PHE A 749 -34.84 -13.92 -52.91
N VAL A 750 -35.27 -14.26 -54.12
CA VAL A 750 -34.44 -14.73 -55.23
C VAL A 750 -34.75 -13.87 -56.45
N ALA A 751 -33.72 -13.21 -56.98
CA ALA A 751 -33.84 -12.35 -58.17
C ALA A 751 -34.47 -13.10 -59.35
N ASN A 752 -35.36 -12.43 -60.07
CA ASN A 752 -36.17 -13.03 -61.13
C ASN A 752 -35.31 -13.36 -62.36
N THR A 753 -35.42 -14.58 -62.88
CA THR A 753 -34.77 -15.04 -64.12
C THR A 753 -35.73 -15.14 -65.31
N ALA A 754 -37.01 -14.76 -65.16
CA ALA A 754 -38.02 -14.90 -66.21
C ALA A 754 -38.50 -13.54 -66.77
N PRO A 755 -38.63 -13.40 -68.10
CA PRO A 755 -38.91 -12.14 -68.80
C PRO A 755 -40.35 -11.61 -68.69
N TYR A 756 -41.22 -12.22 -67.89
CA TYR A 756 -42.63 -11.82 -67.78
C TYR A 756 -42.94 -11.19 -66.42
N SER A 757 -43.03 -9.86 -66.41
CA SER A 757 -43.59 -8.92 -65.40
C SER A 757 -42.60 -8.20 -64.45
N LYS A 758 -42.54 -6.87 -64.61
CA LYS A 758 -41.66 -5.90 -63.92
C LYS A 758 -41.91 -5.69 -62.41
N PHE A 759 -42.74 -6.53 -61.77
CA PHE A 759 -43.27 -6.27 -60.42
C PHE A 759 -43.14 -7.44 -59.43
N TYR A 760 -42.44 -8.54 -59.78
CA TYR A 760 -42.39 -9.76 -58.97
C TYR A 760 -40.96 -10.30 -58.79
N GLY A 761 -40.63 -10.74 -57.58
CA GLY A 761 -39.42 -11.51 -57.24
C GLY A 761 -39.77 -12.91 -56.75
N THR A 762 -39.00 -13.92 -57.13
CA THR A 762 -39.25 -15.32 -56.71
C THR A 762 -38.77 -15.58 -55.29
N THR A 763 -39.26 -16.65 -54.65
CA THR A 763 -38.90 -16.99 -53.26
C THR A 763 -38.23 -18.37 -53.17
N THR A 764 -37.33 -18.54 -52.19
CA THR A 764 -36.79 -19.85 -51.77
C THR A 764 -36.87 -19.99 -50.26
N THR A 765 -37.08 -21.21 -49.75
CA THR A 765 -36.92 -21.52 -48.32
C THR A 765 -35.50 -21.93 -47.96
N ASN A 766 -34.66 -22.26 -48.96
CA ASN A 766 -33.25 -22.58 -48.75
C ASN A 766 -32.40 -21.28 -48.75
N PRO A 767 -31.80 -20.89 -47.61
CA PRO A 767 -31.01 -19.66 -47.51
C PRO A 767 -29.76 -19.67 -48.40
N ALA A 768 -29.24 -20.83 -48.80
CA ALA A 768 -28.10 -20.93 -49.72
C ALA A 768 -28.46 -20.57 -51.17
N LYS A 769 -29.75 -20.61 -51.53
CA LYS A 769 -30.26 -20.22 -52.85
C LYS A 769 -30.78 -18.78 -52.91
N ALA A 770 -30.78 -18.09 -51.76
CA ALA A 770 -31.23 -16.71 -51.66
C ALA A 770 -30.27 -15.77 -52.40
N THR A 771 -30.80 -14.70 -53.01
CA THR A 771 -29.96 -13.61 -53.49
C THR A 771 -29.31 -12.93 -52.29
N ILE A 772 -27.97 -12.84 -52.30
CA ILE A 772 -27.23 -12.05 -51.33
C ILE A 772 -27.10 -10.64 -51.87
N PHE A 773 -27.52 -9.70 -51.04
CA PHE A 773 -27.40 -8.28 -51.24
C PHE A 773 -26.33 -7.70 -50.31
N THR A 774 -25.61 -6.70 -50.79
CA THR A 774 -24.68 -5.91 -49.98
C THR A 774 -25.31 -4.56 -49.65
N LEU A 775 -25.24 -4.16 -48.38
CA LEU A 775 -25.69 -2.84 -47.90
C LEU A 775 -24.49 -1.92 -47.68
N CYS A 776 -24.47 -0.78 -48.37
CA CYS A 776 -23.36 0.18 -48.31
C CYS A 776 -23.85 1.61 -48.09
N THR A 777 -23.00 2.43 -47.48
CA THR A 777 -23.17 3.89 -47.42
C THR A 777 -22.17 4.63 -48.31
N LYS A 778 -22.63 5.73 -48.91
CA LYS A 778 -21.80 6.71 -49.59
C LYS A 778 -22.12 8.10 -49.05
N ILE A 779 -21.09 8.84 -48.66
CA ILE A 779 -21.20 10.25 -48.31
C ILE A 779 -21.10 11.06 -49.60
N VAL A 780 -22.11 11.87 -49.90
CA VAL A 780 -22.14 12.78 -51.05
C VAL A 780 -22.56 14.15 -50.54
N GLY A 781 -21.65 15.14 -50.63
CA GLY A 781 -21.86 16.45 -50.00
C GLY A 781 -22.09 16.33 -48.49
N SER A 782 -23.20 16.90 -47.98
CA SER A 782 -23.61 16.83 -46.56
C SER A 782 -24.58 15.68 -46.24
N GLY A 783 -24.94 14.83 -47.22
CA GLY A 783 -25.91 13.74 -47.06
C GLY A 783 -25.28 12.34 -47.12
N THR A 784 -25.81 11.39 -46.34
CA THR A 784 -25.46 9.96 -46.41
C THR A 784 -26.55 9.20 -47.16
N HIS A 785 -26.18 8.48 -48.22
CA HIS A 785 -27.09 7.66 -49.03
C HIS A 785 -26.84 6.17 -48.80
N TYR A 786 -27.91 5.35 -48.80
CA TYR A 786 -27.88 3.91 -48.52
C TYR A 786 -28.33 3.11 -49.76
N VAL A 787 -27.54 2.11 -50.16
CA VAL A 787 -27.78 1.30 -51.37
C VAL A 787 -27.74 -0.19 -51.05
N ILE A 788 -28.69 -0.97 -51.62
CA ILE A 788 -28.77 -2.43 -51.54
C ILE A 788 -28.56 -2.99 -52.95
N THR A 789 -27.49 -3.78 -53.19
CA THR A 789 -27.15 -4.30 -54.53
C THR A 789 -26.97 -5.82 -54.58
N ASN A 790 -27.37 -6.43 -55.70
CA ASN A 790 -27.28 -7.85 -56.04
C ASN A 790 -26.23 -8.06 -57.15
N THR A 791 -25.04 -8.57 -56.82
CA THR A 791 -24.15 -9.21 -57.79
C THR A 791 -23.67 -10.56 -57.26
N LYS A 792 -23.74 -11.59 -58.11
CA LYS A 792 -23.19 -12.93 -57.86
C LYS A 792 -21.68 -12.79 -57.60
N ALA A 793 -21.17 -13.47 -56.57
CA ALA A 793 -19.78 -13.33 -56.15
C ALA A 793 -18.82 -13.70 -57.30
N PRO A 794 -17.90 -12.81 -57.71
CA PRO A 794 -16.75 -13.20 -58.53
C PRO A 794 -15.91 -14.23 -57.77
N VAL A 795 -15.05 -14.98 -58.45
CA VAL A 795 -14.05 -15.82 -57.77
C VAL A 795 -13.21 -14.87 -56.91
N THR A 796 -13.51 -14.80 -55.60
CA THR A 796 -12.93 -13.80 -54.71
C THR A 796 -11.55 -14.22 -54.26
N SER A 797 -11.01 -15.36 -54.67
CA SER A 797 -9.67 -15.75 -54.27
C SER A 797 -8.98 -16.64 -55.30
N LEU A 798 -7.68 -16.43 -55.49
CA LEU A 798 -6.79 -17.26 -56.32
C LEU A 798 -5.61 -17.71 -55.48
N GLU A 799 -5.36 -19.02 -55.43
CA GLU A 799 -4.12 -19.55 -54.88
C GLU A 799 -3.14 -19.85 -56.01
N ILE A 800 -1.96 -19.22 -55.99
CA ILE A 800 -0.89 -19.41 -56.96
C ILE A 800 0.20 -20.26 -56.32
N HIS A 801 0.38 -21.49 -56.80
CA HIS A 801 1.46 -22.37 -56.40
C HIS A 801 2.67 -22.15 -57.29
N PHE A 802 3.86 -22.00 -56.72
CA PHE A 802 5.11 -21.84 -57.45
C PHE A 802 6.21 -22.75 -56.90
N GLY A 803 6.80 -23.56 -57.78
CA GLY A 803 8.00 -24.34 -57.49
C GLY A 803 9.23 -23.60 -58.03
N LYS A 804 10.32 -23.51 -57.25
CA LYS A 804 11.59 -22.92 -57.73
C LYS A 804 12.51 -24.00 -58.25
N TYR A 805 12.86 -23.95 -59.53
CA TYR A 805 13.64 -25.00 -60.19
C TYR A 805 14.98 -24.48 -60.68
N SER A 806 16.06 -25.23 -60.46
CA SER A 806 17.33 -25.03 -61.14
C SER A 806 17.26 -25.66 -62.53
N LYS A 807 17.52 -24.86 -63.56
CA LYS A 807 17.59 -25.28 -64.96
C LYS A 807 19.03 -25.16 -65.46
N SER A 808 19.67 -26.29 -65.74
CA SER A 808 21.03 -26.34 -66.29
C SER A 808 21.02 -26.11 -67.81
N ASN A 809 22.12 -25.56 -68.35
CA ASN A 809 22.26 -25.25 -69.78
C ASN A 809 22.50 -26.50 -70.67
N ASP A 810 22.67 -27.68 -70.07
CA ASP A 810 22.98 -28.95 -70.74
C ASP A 810 21.76 -29.81 -71.08
N GLY A 811 20.54 -29.33 -70.78
CA GLY A 811 19.28 -30.03 -71.08
C GLY A 811 18.84 -31.06 -70.04
N SER A 812 19.47 -31.10 -68.85
CA SER A 812 19.02 -31.98 -67.77
C SER A 812 17.63 -31.56 -67.21
N THR A 813 16.89 -32.51 -66.64
CA THR A 813 15.57 -32.27 -66.04
C THR A 813 15.68 -31.29 -64.87
N PRO A 814 14.86 -30.21 -64.84
CA PRO A 814 14.94 -29.20 -63.78
C PRO A 814 14.72 -29.79 -62.38
N ILE A 815 15.54 -29.36 -61.42
CA ILE A 815 15.50 -29.85 -60.02
C ILE A 815 14.98 -28.76 -59.10
N LEU A 816 14.07 -29.09 -58.19
CA LEU A 816 13.50 -28.15 -57.23
C LEU A 816 14.57 -27.69 -56.21
N ILE A 817 14.73 -26.38 -56.03
CA ILE A 817 15.77 -25.75 -55.20
C ILE A 817 15.18 -24.87 -54.10
N ALA A 818 15.95 -24.65 -53.03
CA ALA A 818 15.54 -23.87 -51.86
C ALA A 818 16.07 -22.43 -51.89
N GLY A 819 15.30 -21.51 -51.27
CA GLY A 819 15.73 -20.17 -50.90
C GLY A 819 15.56 -19.12 -51.98
N ALA A 820 14.46 -18.37 -52.00
CA ALA A 820 14.32 -17.08 -52.67
C ALA A 820 12.91 -16.51 -52.41
N ASN A 821 12.77 -15.20 -52.19
CA ASN A 821 11.47 -14.56 -51.90
C ASN A 821 10.81 -14.03 -53.17
N LEU A 822 9.49 -14.15 -53.24
CA LEU A 822 8.67 -13.57 -54.31
C LEU A 822 7.74 -12.50 -53.74
N SER A 823 7.37 -11.52 -54.55
CA SER A 823 6.38 -10.50 -54.19
C SER A 823 5.45 -10.25 -55.37
N LEU A 824 4.15 -10.16 -55.07
CA LEU A 824 3.11 -9.97 -56.07
C LEU A 824 2.65 -8.51 -56.08
N TYR A 825 2.55 -7.95 -57.28
CA TYR A 825 2.05 -6.61 -57.54
C TYR A 825 0.90 -6.67 -58.55
N ARG A 826 -0.04 -5.74 -58.46
CA ARG A 826 -1.11 -5.55 -59.44
C ARG A 826 -0.89 -4.24 -60.20
N GLN A 827 -1.28 -4.19 -61.46
CA GLN A 827 -1.43 -2.96 -62.21
C GLN A 827 -2.79 -2.33 -61.89
N ASP A 828 -2.81 -1.08 -61.46
CA ASP A 828 -4.06 -0.33 -61.39
C ASP A 828 -4.49 0.21 -62.76
N ALA A 829 -5.68 0.80 -62.82
CA ALA A 829 -6.27 1.35 -64.04
C ALA A 829 -5.45 2.48 -64.71
N SER A 830 -4.44 3.02 -64.02
CA SER A 830 -3.54 4.06 -64.54
C SER A 830 -2.20 3.49 -65.05
N GLY A 831 -2.06 2.17 -65.09
CA GLY A 831 -0.85 1.48 -65.56
C GLY A 831 0.22 1.32 -64.48
N VAL A 832 -0.10 1.61 -63.22
CA VAL A 832 0.87 1.75 -62.13
C VAL A 832 0.92 0.47 -61.30
N THR A 833 2.13 -0.04 -61.07
CA THR A 833 2.35 -1.20 -60.19
C THR A 833 2.14 -0.84 -58.73
N ILE A 834 1.15 -1.49 -58.10
CA ILE A 834 0.83 -1.41 -56.68
C ILE A 834 1.11 -2.75 -56.00
N PRO A 835 1.64 -2.80 -54.76
CA PRO A 835 1.76 -4.05 -54.02
C PRO A 835 0.39 -4.73 -53.92
N GLY A 836 0.32 -6.04 -54.14
CA GLY A 836 -0.94 -6.81 -54.14
C GLY A 836 -1.71 -6.77 -52.81
N THR A 837 -1.15 -6.17 -51.77
CA THR A 837 -1.70 -6.05 -50.41
C THR A 837 -2.59 -4.83 -50.18
N SER A 838 -3.01 -4.12 -51.23
CA SER A 838 -4.01 -3.05 -51.09
C SER A 838 -5.46 -3.57 -51.03
N VAL A 839 -5.61 -4.90 -50.98
CA VAL A 839 -6.82 -5.61 -50.54
C VAL A 839 -6.59 -5.98 -49.08
N LYS A 840 -7.55 -5.71 -48.17
CA LYS A 840 -7.51 -6.19 -46.78
C LYS A 840 -7.50 -7.74 -46.77
N GLY A 841 -6.32 -8.33 -46.72
CA GLY A 841 -6.06 -9.76 -46.66
C GLY A 841 -4.55 -9.98 -46.63
N THR A 842 -4.10 -10.86 -45.74
CA THR A 842 -2.75 -11.01 -45.19
C THR A 842 -1.61 -11.14 -46.21
N LEU A 843 -0.52 -10.37 -46.01
CA LEU A 843 0.80 -10.68 -46.58
C LEU A 843 1.32 -11.94 -45.87
N VAL A 844 1.36 -13.09 -46.56
CA VAL A 844 2.05 -14.28 -46.05
C VAL A 844 3.55 -14.05 -46.19
N ASN A 845 4.15 -13.32 -45.25
CA ASN A 845 5.56 -13.52 -44.89
C ASN A 845 5.62 -14.69 -43.89
N GLN A 846 5.20 -15.88 -44.32
CA GLN A 846 5.52 -17.11 -43.61
C GLN A 846 5.75 -18.24 -44.60
N TRP A 847 7.03 -18.58 -44.73
CA TRP A 847 7.42 -19.96 -44.94
C TRP A 847 6.74 -20.81 -43.86
N THR A 848 5.73 -21.59 -44.21
CA THR A 848 5.36 -22.77 -43.42
C THR A 848 6.28 -23.89 -43.88
N SER A 849 7.17 -24.29 -42.99
CA SER A 849 8.26 -25.24 -43.21
C SER A 849 7.82 -26.63 -43.66
N ALA A 850 8.54 -27.25 -44.61
CA ALA A 850 9.01 -28.64 -44.54
C ALA A 850 10.17 -28.97 -45.53
N GLY A 851 11.38 -28.40 -45.34
CA GLY A 851 12.62 -28.96 -45.91
C GLY A 851 13.00 -28.55 -47.35
N ALA A 852 14.23 -28.91 -47.75
CA ALA A 852 14.82 -28.56 -49.04
C ALA A 852 14.05 -29.20 -50.23
N GLY A 853 13.62 -28.37 -51.18
CA GLY A 853 12.89 -28.81 -52.38
C GLY A 853 11.36 -28.93 -52.17
N GLN A 854 10.67 -27.83 -51.88
CA GLN A 854 9.19 -27.79 -51.82
C GLN A 854 8.59 -26.61 -52.63
N ILE A 855 7.34 -26.78 -53.06
CA ILE A 855 6.54 -25.81 -53.82
C ILE A 855 5.91 -24.82 -52.83
N GLY A 856 6.06 -23.51 -53.06
CA GLY A 856 5.40 -22.45 -52.27
C GLY A 856 4.04 -22.07 -52.83
N SER A 857 3.20 -21.37 -52.06
CA SER A 857 1.95 -20.78 -52.57
C SER A 857 1.75 -19.33 -52.11
N ILE A 858 1.07 -18.54 -52.95
CA ILE A 858 0.56 -17.19 -52.64
C ILE A 858 -0.97 -17.26 -52.76
N HIS A 859 -1.66 -16.99 -51.66
CA HIS A 859 -3.11 -16.85 -51.65
C HIS A 859 -3.51 -15.39 -51.84
N ILE A 860 -4.34 -15.11 -52.83
CA ILE A 860 -4.85 -13.78 -53.17
C ILE A 860 -6.32 -13.75 -52.83
N GLU A 861 -6.75 -12.91 -51.89
CA GLU A 861 -8.16 -12.64 -51.63
C GLU A 861 -8.61 -11.37 -52.37
N ASN A 862 -9.91 -11.26 -52.63
CA ASN A 862 -10.60 -10.32 -53.51
C ASN A 862 -9.90 -10.10 -54.85
N LEU A 863 -9.72 -11.20 -55.58
CA LEU A 863 -9.10 -11.22 -56.91
C LEU A 863 -9.82 -10.25 -57.87
N GLU A 864 -9.11 -9.20 -58.29
CA GLU A 864 -9.62 -8.23 -59.26
C GLU A 864 -9.10 -8.53 -60.67
N GLU A 865 -9.93 -8.26 -61.67
CA GLU A 865 -9.52 -8.34 -63.07
C GLU A 865 -8.38 -7.35 -63.35
N GLY A 866 -7.34 -7.82 -64.04
CA GLY A 866 -6.22 -6.96 -64.40
C GLY A 866 -4.89 -7.68 -64.55
N THR A 867 -3.84 -6.91 -64.76
CA THR A 867 -2.46 -7.39 -64.93
C THR A 867 -1.75 -7.48 -63.59
N TYR A 868 -1.05 -8.58 -63.34
CA TYR A 868 -0.27 -8.85 -62.14
C TYR A 868 1.19 -9.13 -62.49
N TYR A 869 2.08 -8.76 -61.58
CA TYR A 869 3.53 -8.91 -61.69
C TYR A 869 4.05 -9.70 -60.50
N LEU A 870 4.65 -10.86 -60.75
CA LEU A 870 5.35 -11.64 -59.76
C LEU A 870 6.85 -11.37 -59.87
N ILE A 871 7.42 -10.80 -58.81
CA ILE A 871 8.80 -10.32 -58.77
C ILE A 871 9.60 -11.19 -57.81
N GLU A 872 10.76 -11.68 -58.25
CA GLU A 872 11.74 -12.28 -57.35
C GLU A 872 12.52 -11.19 -56.62
N THR A 873 12.29 -11.07 -55.31
CA THR A 873 12.88 -10.02 -54.48
C THR A 873 14.22 -10.41 -53.89
N THR A 874 14.53 -11.71 -53.86
CA THR A 874 15.85 -12.25 -53.51
C THR A 874 16.09 -13.51 -54.33
N GLN A 875 17.28 -13.66 -54.93
CA GLN A 875 17.63 -14.83 -55.73
C GLN A 875 18.13 -16.01 -54.87
N PRO A 876 18.07 -17.26 -55.36
CA PRO A 876 18.66 -18.40 -54.68
C PRO A 876 20.17 -18.38 -54.62
N GLU A 877 20.71 -18.89 -53.51
CA GLU A 877 22.16 -19.00 -53.33
C GLU A 877 22.77 -19.87 -54.44
N GLY A 878 23.85 -19.39 -55.06
CA GLY A 878 24.50 -20.06 -56.20
C GLY A 878 23.72 -20.00 -57.53
N HIS A 879 22.64 -19.22 -57.64
CA HIS A 879 21.83 -19.09 -58.85
C HIS A 879 21.66 -17.61 -59.26
N VAL A 880 21.44 -17.39 -60.56
CA VAL A 880 21.05 -16.08 -61.09
C VAL A 880 19.53 -15.95 -60.98
N GLY A 881 19.07 -14.84 -60.38
CA GLY A 881 17.65 -14.51 -60.29
C GLY A 881 17.01 -14.25 -61.66
N ILE A 882 15.68 -14.33 -61.76
CA ILE A 882 14.99 -13.93 -62.99
C ILE A 882 15.22 -12.43 -63.29
N SER A 883 15.48 -12.10 -64.55
CA SER A 883 15.91 -10.75 -64.98
C SER A 883 14.80 -9.69 -64.99
N GLY A 884 13.57 -10.05 -64.60
CA GLY A 884 12.41 -9.17 -64.58
C GLY A 884 11.17 -9.87 -64.00
N PRO A 885 10.02 -9.19 -63.91
CA PRO A 885 8.77 -9.77 -63.43
C PRO A 885 8.21 -10.83 -64.38
N ILE A 886 7.60 -11.88 -63.83
CA ILE A 886 6.64 -12.69 -64.57
C ILE A 886 5.32 -11.93 -64.58
N VAL A 887 4.75 -11.68 -65.76
CA VAL A 887 3.53 -10.89 -65.94
C VAL A 887 2.39 -11.80 -66.37
N PHE A 888 1.24 -11.70 -65.73
CA PHE A 888 0.04 -12.47 -66.11
C PHE A 888 -1.23 -11.63 -65.91
N THR A 889 -2.26 -11.90 -66.70
CA THR A 889 -3.59 -11.27 -66.59
C THR A 889 -4.56 -12.21 -65.92
N VAL A 890 -5.41 -11.67 -65.05
CA VAL A 890 -6.46 -12.41 -64.36
C VAL A 890 -7.82 -11.90 -64.81
N ALA A 891 -8.72 -12.81 -65.16
CA ALA A 891 -10.12 -12.53 -65.50
C ALA A 891 -11.05 -13.39 -64.60
N PRO A 892 -11.42 -12.90 -63.40
CA PRO A 892 -12.22 -13.66 -62.43
C PRO A 892 -13.61 -14.05 -62.93
N ALA A 893 -14.12 -13.35 -63.95
CA ALA A 893 -15.40 -13.63 -64.58
C ALA A 893 -15.38 -14.87 -65.49
N THR A 894 -14.24 -15.17 -66.12
CA THR A 894 -14.04 -16.34 -67.01
C THR A 894 -13.23 -17.45 -66.36
N GLY A 895 -12.55 -17.17 -65.24
CA GLY A 895 -11.66 -18.13 -64.56
C GLY A 895 -10.31 -18.27 -65.29
N GLU A 896 -9.88 -17.26 -66.02
CA GLU A 896 -8.63 -17.32 -66.79
C GLU A 896 -7.50 -16.58 -66.07
N VAL A 897 -6.31 -17.19 -66.02
CA VAL A 897 -5.06 -16.60 -65.53
C VAL A 897 -3.99 -16.80 -66.60
N ILE A 898 -3.80 -15.84 -67.49
CA ILE A 898 -2.99 -16.01 -68.70
C ILE A 898 -1.62 -15.34 -68.53
N VAL A 899 -0.54 -16.08 -68.77
CA VAL A 899 0.83 -15.51 -68.76
C VAL A 899 1.04 -14.60 -69.95
N GLN A 900 1.40 -13.35 -69.68
CA GLN A 900 1.69 -12.33 -70.70
C GLN A 900 3.19 -12.20 -70.99
N GLN A 901 4.03 -12.41 -69.98
CA GLN A 901 5.49 -12.31 -70.14
C GLN A 901 6.18 -13.22 -69.13
N TYR A 902 7.18 -13.98 -69.60
CA TYR A 902 8.02 -14.80 -68.73
C TYR A 902 9.51 -14.62 -69.08
N PRO A 903 10.29 -13.88 -68.26
CA PRO A 903 11.74 -13.73 -68.46
C PRO A 903 12.48 -15.08 -68.34
N GLY A 904 13.10 -15.51 -69.44
CA GLY A 904 13.90 -16.75 -69.49
C GLY A 904 13.13 -18.03 -69.83
N ASN A 905 11.81 -17.97 -70.10
CA ASN A 905 11.02 -19.13 -70.53
C ASN A 905 9.79 -18.74 -71.39
N SER A 906 10.02 -18.38 -72.66
CA SER A 906 8.97 -17.90 -73.57
C SER A 906 7.90 -18.93 -73.92
N SER A 907 8.12 -20.24 -73.70
CA SER A 907 7.11 -21.26 -73.96
C SER A 907 5.91 -21.21 -72.99
N MET A 908 6.01 -20.43 -71.91
CA MET A 908 4.91 -20.21 -70.96
C MET A 908 3.99 -19.07 -71.39
N GLU A 909 4.38 -18.20 -72.32
CA GLU A 909 3.55 -17.06 -72.73
C GLU A 909 2.29 -17.54 -73.47
N GLY A 910 1.13 -17.01 -73.08
CA GLY A 910 -0.19 -17.42 -73.58
C GLY A 910 -0.81 -18.63 -72.87
N THR A 911 -0.12 -19.27 -71.91
CA THR A 911 -0.69 -20.39 -71.14
C THR A 911 -1.67 -19.91 -70.08
N ASN A 912 -2.81 -20.59 -69.95
CA ASN A 912 -3.74 -20.40 -68.83
C ASN A 912 -3.26 -21.24 -67.64
N LEU A 913 -2.92 -20.58 -66.55
CA LEU A 913 -2.41 -21.19 -65.34
C LEU A 913 -3.53 -21.77 -64.46
N PHE A 914 -4.78 -21.35 -64.65
CA PHE A 914 -5.90 -21.73 -63.79
C PHE A 914 -6.46 -23.11 -64.15
N ASN A 915 -6.46 -24.04 -63.20
CA ASN A 915 -6.90 -25.43 -63.41
C ASN A 915 -8.27 -25.77 -62.80
N GLY A 916 -9.04 -24.75 -62.38
CA GLY A 916 -10.35 -24.90 -61.76
C GLY A 916 -10.38 -24.65 -60.25
N GLU A 917 -9.24 -24.73 -59.57
CA GLU A 917 -9.13 -24.42 -58.12
C GLU A 917 -7.89 -23.59 -57.76
N LYS A 918 -6.79 -23.72 -58.51
CA LYS A 918 -5.50 -23.02 -58.26
C LYS A 918 -4.80 -22.67 -59.57
N ALA A 919 -3.82 -21.77 -59.49
CA ALA A 919 -2.86 -21.51 -60.56
C ALA A 919 -1.50 -22.13 -60.25
N GLU A 920 -0.88 -22.82 -61.21
CA GLU A 920 0.46 -23.43 -61.03
C GLU A 920 1.49 -22.74 -61.91
N LEU A 921 2.54 -22.18 -61.30
CA LEU A 921 3.56 -21.36 -61.96
C LEU A 921 4.98 -21.80 -61.57
N PRO A 922 5.68 -22.61 -62.39
CA PRO A 922 7.07 -22.95 -62.13
C PRO A 922 7.99 -21.74 -62.34
N VAL A 923 8.90 -21.49 -61.40
CA VAL A 923 9.92 -20.43 -61.47
C VAL A 923 11.29 -21.04 -61.73
N TYR A 924 11.86 -20.84 -62.91
CA TYR A 924 13.17 -21.38 -63.29
C TYR A 924 14.31 -20.39 -63.06
N ASN A 925 15.31 -20.79 -62.27
CA ASN A 925 16.57 -20.08 -62.07
C ASN A 925 17.73 -20.85 -62.73
N THR A 926 18.71 -20.14 -63.27
CA THR A 926 19.92 -20.77 -63.84
C THR A 926 21.04 -20.79 -62.79
N PRO A 927 21.81 -21.89 -62.65
CA PRO A 927 23.02 -21.89 -61.83
C PRO A 927 23.94 -20.73 -62.21
N ALA A 928 24.42 -19.98 -61.23
CA ALA A 928 25.42 -18.95 -61.46
C ALA A 928 26.72 -19.67 -61.85
N TYR A 929 27.18 -19.43 -63.08
CA TYR A 929 28.45 -19.98 -63.55
C TYR A 929 29.54 -19.47 -62.61
N SER A 930 30.20 -20.37 -61.86
CA SER A 930 31.44 -20.02 -61.20
C SER A 930 32.47 -19.79 -62.30
N LEU A 931 32.94 -18.54 -62.46
CA LEU A 931 34.32 -18.36 -62.89
C LEU A 931 35.18 -19.25 -61.98
N PRO A 932 36.20 -19.96 -62.49
CA PRO A 932 37.13 -20.62 -61.60
C PRO A 932 37.62 -19.57 -60.62
N GLU A 933 37.71 -19.92 -59.33
CA GLU A 933 38.43 -19.10 -58.38
C GLU A 933 39.73 -18.66 -59.06
N THR A 934 39.85 -17.38 -59.41
CA THR A 934 41.17 -16.79 -59.66
C THR A 934 41.83 -16.57 -58.29
N GLY A 935 41.83 -17.62 -57.48
CA GLY A 935 42.73 -17.91 -56.38
C GLY A 935 43.65 -19.02 -56.89
N GLY A 936 44.53 -18.68 -57.83
CA GLY A 936 45.64 -19.56 -58.16
C GLY A 936 46.46 -19.88 -56.91
N SER A 937 47.09 -21.04 -56.92
CA SER A 937 47.95 -21.65 -55.88
C SER A 937 49.03 -20.75 -55.23
N GLY A 938 49.19 -19.51 -55.69
CA GLY A 938 50.05 -18.50 -55.09
C GLY A 938 49.52 -17.90 -53.78
N ILE A 939 48.21 -17.77 -53.57
CA ILE A 939 47.69 -17.12 -52.34
C ILE A 939 48.00 -17.95 -51.10
N ILE A 940 47.87 -19.28 -51.17
CA ILE A 940 48.26 -20.14 -50.03
C ILE A 940 49.76 -20.02 -49.75
N LEU A 941 50.61 -19.92 -50.78
CA LEU A 941 52.05 -19.67 -50.61
C LEU A 941 52.34 -18.30 -49.98
N PHE A 942 51.60 -17.24 -50.31
CA PHE A 942 51.75 -15.92 -49.69
C PHE A 942 51.13 -15.83 -48.30
N THR A 943 50.04 -16.53 -48.01
CA THR A 943 49.43 -16.58 -46.67
C THR A 943 50.25 -17.46 -45.73
N VAL A 944 50.70 -18.63 -46.18
CA VAL A 944 51.64 -19.47 -45.42
C VAL A 944 53.00 -18.78 -45.29
N GLY A 945 53.48 -18.13 -46.35
CA GLY A 945 54.70 -17.32 -46.32
C GLY A 945 54.60 -16.12 -45.38
N GLY A 946 53.46 -15.43 -45.35
CA GLY A 946 53.18 -14.32 -44.44
C GLY A 946 53.06 -14.75 -42.97
N ILE A 947 52.40 -15.88 -42.72
CA ILE A 947 52.31 -16.49 -41.39
C ILE A 947 53.70 -16.96 -40.93
N LEU A 948 54.50 -17.57 -41.82
CA LEU A 948 55.89 -17.96 -41.51
C LEU A 948 56.81 -16.76 -41.30
N LEU A 949 56.65 -15.65 -42.04
CA LEU A 949 57.37 -14.39 -41.84
C LEU A 949 57.03 -13.73 -40.51
N MET A 950 55.75 -13.72 -40.12
CA MET A 950 55.33 -13.20 -38.81
C MET A 950 55.78 -14.10 -37.67
N ALA A 951 55.73 -15.43 -37.85
CA ALA A 951 56.23 -16.39 -36.85
C ALA A 951 57.76 -16.30 -36.70
N SER A 952 58.51 -16.15 -37.79
CA SER A 952 59.97 -15.98 -37.75
C SER A 952 60.38 -14.62 -37.20
N ALA A 953 59.66 -13.53 -37.49
CA ALA A 953 59.86 -12.24 -36.85
C ALA A 953 59.59 -12.28 -35.34
N LEU A 954 58.55 -13.01 -34.90
CA LEU A 954 58.23 -13.21 -33.49
C LEU A 954 59.28 -14.07 -32.78
N ILE A 955 59.76 -15.15 -33.41
CA ILE A 955 60.85 -15.98 -32.89
C ILE A 955 62.15 -15.19 -32.82
N LEU A 956 62.46 -14.36 -33.82
CA LEU A 956 63.64 -13.49 -33.82
C LEU A 956 63.55 -12.42 -32.72
N LEU A 957 62.37 -11.82 -32.51
CA LEU A 957 62.11 -10.89 -31.39
C LEU A 957 62.26 -11.59 -30.03
N LEU A 958 61.79 -12.83 -29.90
CA LEU A 958 61.95 -13.62 -28.67
C LEU A 958 63.41 -14.08 -28.47
N TYR A 959 64.14 -14.38 -29.55
CA TYR A 959 65.57 -14.72 -29.53
C TYR A 959 66.45 -13.52 -29.18
N ILE A 960 66.20 -12.35 -29.79
CA ILE A 960 66.84 -11.06 -29.44
C ILE A 960 66.52 -10.73 -27.98
N ARG A 961 65.27 -10.88 -27.53
CA ARG A 961 64.87 -10.65 -26.13
C ARG A 961 65.52 -11.65 -25.15
N LYS A 962 65.80 -12.88 -25.59
CA LYS A 962 66.50 -13.91 -24.79
C LYS A 962 68.01 -13.67 -24.73
N ASN A 963 68.63 -13.16 -25.79
CA ASN A 963 70.06 -12.85 -25.83
C ASN A 963 70.39 -11.50 -25.15
N TYR A 964 69.53 -10.48 -25.26
CA TYR A 964 69.67 -9.24 -24.45
C TYR A 964 69.54 -9.49 -22.94
N ARG A 965 68.89 -10.59 -22.52
CA ARG A 965 68.84 -11.02 -21.11
C ARG A 965 70.01 -11.92 -20.68
N LYS A 966 70.88 -12.33 -21.61
CA LYS A 966 72.11 -13.09 -21.30
C LYS A 966 73.38 -12.24 -21.34
N GLU A 967 73.34 -11.02 -21.88
CA GLU A 967 74.45 -10.05 -21.80
C GLU A 967 74.23 -8.97 -20.71
N ALA A 968 73.11 -9.02 -19.98
CA ALA A 968 72.82 -8.19 -18.81
C ALA A 968 72.84 -8.99 -17.49
N ARG A 969 73.67 -10.04 -17.43
CA ARG A 969 74.08 -10.77 -16.22
C ARG A 969 75.54 -11.14 -16.30
#